data_AF-A0A1V5VWD9-F1
#
_entry.id   AF-A0A1V5VWD9-F1
#
_cell.length_a   1.000
_cell.length_b   1.000
_cell.length_c   1.000
_cell.angle_alpha   90.00
_cell.angle_beta   90.00
_cell.angle_gamma   90.00
#
_symmetry.space_group_name_H-M   'P 1'
#
loop_
_entity.id
_entity.type
_entity.pdbx_description
1 polymer ?
#
loop_
_entity_poly.entity_id
_entity_poly.type
_entity_poly.pdbx_seq_one_letter_code
_entity_poly.pdbx_strand_id
1 'polypeptide(L)'
;MFSGHRFVCQGAFASVSLVRSAVRKVLFYELSQGLPVKRWLERHAGVILLPWMAFALRVGGLGARSLWYDEAYLWWATTQVSVREMLALSASELVPPAHYFLLRAWIPLAGASEFALRFPSALYGLLALAALAHMARRLSGKRSAGTWALLLGALAPTLIWASRETRMYGAFIAWSLLAGMALVETLLALEPRPRRRWAWLWGAAALGAMASLTLSAFWLVGQALFALLALIRRPWQEVRAWLQAMFPPTLLAGLIFLPWVLEALPSLGQNATYWEGYLPIAEFLRTSIAGMTVFDFLPSAWKVAAGGLILVASFGALILTRRRPLAGLYPLLQLMPLGLMAVVFRNLPKWGSRHASGFAPLPVLALAIGWGMAAQLHGRRRRTLARLGLGVCSVLVVALSAQADANLLTDPTYATEDWRSVAHYVMENRAPGDVIIVETGSVFPAWAYYAGFEGLLPLPDDKLLDVTHVLDYANGAAALNAALQNTSQVWLVTWLETITDPTGVVPALLGELGAEVPTPEFHGLGLRRFALARRADFPPEPDLTERLATPTLPHLTLWGYRLPQAPQPVDSTLDVWTFWVTEDPAAHGERFYQVALRLLDARGDEWARFNGTPASGDYRPSRWQAGTPVLGRYPLTPDPWTPPGSTTPTLTVYVAGAASASVTLQPVELLPATAPPPLPENAIPVEPGAATAGASPLELLGFWLSRETMRPCEPLEGRAFWAVPAPYAVADRRDVLRLSLAEHAVTLPLTAANVTSPLPAGTRFATQFRLPISCRALDAEAPLTAELLTAAGAPLARWRGPEISIVAGREFQPPDGLLPATGDFGPGVAALLGYRLEPEPGAGQPFTLTLYWRAEETGNSPYNVFVHVTAPGTISPLLGQHDSWPALGGKPTTTWVTGEIVADEHPLAGLPAGSYDLRVGLYDEAGPLAVSSAASVPPQNAVVIPLTVRPQ
;
A
#
# COMPACT_ATOMS: atom_id res chain seq x y z
N MET A 1 -22.17 -9.16 -43.64
CA MET A 1 -22.91 -8.52 -44.74
C MET A 1 -23.09 -7.05 -44.38
N PHE A 2 -22.13 -6.20 -44.74
CA PHE A 2 -22.06 -4.78 -44.36
C PHE A 2 -22.13 -3.91 -45.61
N SER A 3 -23.24 -3.20 -45.80
CA SER A 3 -23.31 -2.01 -46.65
C SER A 3 -24.43 -1.12 -46.15
N GLY A 4 -24.09 0.04 -45.58
CA GLY A 4 -25.10 0.96 -45.05
C GLY A 4 -24.58 2.24 -44.40
N HIS A 5 -23.41 2.76 -44.78
CA HIS A 5 -23.03 4.13 -44.42
C HIS A 5 -23.63 5.11 -45.43
N ARG A 6 -24.77 5.71 -45.07
CA ARG A 6 -25.29 7.01 -45.55
C ARG A 6 -26.68 7.16 -44.97
N PHE A 7 -26.89 8.11 -44.04
CA PHE A 7 -28.14 8.84 -43.72
C PHE A 7 -28.19 9.27 -42.24
N VAL A 8 -27.23 10.07 -41.78
CA VAL A 8 -27.44 10.91 -40.57
C VAL A 8 -26.76 12.27 -40.78
N CYS A 9 -27.26 13.06 -41.73
CA CYS A 9 -26.80 14.45 -41.94
C CYS A 9 -27.89 15.40 -42.46
N GLN A 10 -29.17 15.06 -42.33
CA GLN A 10 -30.26 15.92 -42.83
C GLN A 10 -31.00 16.74 -41.76
N GLY A 11 -30.83 16.45 -40.46
CA GLY A 11 -31.47 17.23 -39.38
C GLY A 11 -30.76 18.55 -39.01
N ALA A 12 -29.48 18.72 -39.38
CA ALA A 12 -28.67 19.88 -38.98
C ALA A 12 -28.84 21.12 -39.89
N PHE A 13 -29.65 21.04 -40.95
CA PHE A 13 -29.75 22.13 -41.94
C PHE A 13 -30.81 23.19 -41.63
N ALA A 14 -31.73 22.96 -40.69
CA ALA A 14 -32.72 23.97 -40.30
C ALA A 14 -32.10 25.13 -39.48
N SER A 15 -31.06 24.85 -38.68
CA SER A 15 -30.31 25.85 -37.90
C SER A 15 -29.29 26.62 -38.75
N VAL A 16 -28.81 26.05 -39.86
CA VAL A 16 -27.92 26.73 -40.82
C VAL A 16 -28.65 27.85 -41.59
N SER A 17 -29.97 27.75 -41.77
CA SER A 17 -30.80 28.80 -42.41
C SER A 17 -30.93 30.06 -41.54
N LEU A 18 -31.19 29.88 -40.25
CA LEU A 18 -31.28 30.97 -39.26
C LEU A 18 -29.91 31.61 -38.97
N VAL A 19 -28.85 30.80 -38.87
CA VAL A 19 -27.47 31.29 -38.77
C VAL A 19 -27.05 31.98 -40.08
N ARG A 20 -27.39 31.46 -41.26
CA ARG A 20 -27.13 32.15 -42.54
C ARG A 20 -27.84 33.49 -42.62
N SER A 21 -29.07 33.61 -42.12
CA SER A 21 -29.83 34.87 -42.11
C SER A 21 -29.23 35.90 -41.15
N ALA A 22 -28.84 35.49 -39.94
CA ALA A 22 -28.19 36.35 -38.95
C ALA A 22 -26.77 36.74 -39.36
N VAL A 23 -25.99 35.78 -39.88
CA VAL A 23 -24.64 36.00 -40.42
C VAL A 23 -24.70 36.87 -41.67
N ARG A 24 -25.69 36.70 -42.58
CA ARG A 24 -25.91 37.63 -43.70
C ARG A 24 -26.26 39.02 -43.21
N LYS A 25 -27.18 39.19 -42.26
CA LYS A 25 -27.57 40.53 -41.78
C LYS A 25 -26.44 41.25 -41.07
N VAL A 26 -25.58 40.54 -40.34
CA VAL A 26 -24.38 41.12 -39.69
C VAL A 26 -23.26 41.37 -40.72
N LEU A 27 -23.00 40.44 -41.65
CA LEU A 27 -22.01 40.66 -42.72
C LEU A 27 -22.42 41.81 -43.65
N PHE A 28 -23.69 41.92 -44.05
CA PHE A 28 -24.14 42.93 -45.03
C PHE A 28 -24.23 44.34 -44.42
N TYR A 29 -24.49 44.45 -43.11
CA TYR A 29 -24.50 45.73 -42.41
C TYR A 29 -23.08 46.25 -42.09
N GLU A 30 -22.09 45.38 -41.92
CA GLU A 30 -20.70 45.80 -41.67
C GLU A 30 -19.81 45.82 -42.93
N LEU A 31 -20.10 45.02 -43.96
CA LEU A 31 -19.45 45.14 -45.27
C LEU A 31 -19.80 46.45 -45.98
N SER A 32 -20.94 47.08 -45.63
CA SER A 32 -21.28 48.43 -46.09
C SER A 32 -20.56 49.55 -45.32
N GLN A 33 -19.81 49.23 -44.25
CA GLN A 33 -19.08 50.18 -43.39
C GLN A 33 -17.56 50.17 -43.61
N GLY A 34 -17.05 49.51 -44.66
CA GLY A 34 -15.66 49.70 -45.11
C GLY A 34 -14.55 49.25 -44.16
N LEU A 35 -14.83 48.41 -43.16
CA LEU A 35 -13.77 47.82 -42.33
C LEU A 35 -13.09 46.66 -43.09
N PRO A 36 -11.76 46.68 -43.28
CA PRO A 36 -11.06 45.59 -43.93
C PRO A 36 -11.24 44.32 -43.09
N VAL A 37 -11.81 43.27 -43.69
CA VAL A 37 -12.13 41.96 -43.08
C VAL A 37 -11.01 41.41 -42.18
N LYS A 38 -9.75 41.71 -42.50
CA LYS A 38 -8.56 41.41 -41.70
C LYS A 38 -8.60 41.99 -40.28
N ARG A 39 -8.95 43.28 -40.10
CA ARG A 39 -9.06 43.94 -38.78
C ARG A 39 -10.27 43.45 -37.98
N TRP A 40 -11.32 43.02 -38.66
CA TRP A 40 -12.50 42.42 -38.01
C TRP A 40 -12.18 41.01 -37.50
N LEU A 41 -11.51 40.18 -38.32
CA LEU A 41 -11.00 38.88 -37.91
C LEU A 41 -9.97 39.02 -36.78
N GLU A 42 -9.02 39.95 -36.85
CA GLU A 42 -8.06 40.21 -35.76
C GLU A 42 -8.74 40.64 -34.45
N ARG A 43 -9.85 41.41 -34.50
CA ARG A 43 -10.61 41.83 -33.31
C ARG A 43 -11.53 40.75 -32.74
N HIS A 44 -12.01 39.81 -33.54
CA HIS A 44 -13.01 38.81 -33.14
C HIS A 44 -12.47 37.37 -33.13
N ALA A 45 -11.22 37.15 -33.58
CA ALA A 45 -10.57 35.85 -33.60
C ALA A 45 -10.62 35.16 -32.23
N GLY A 46 -10.34 35.86 -31.13
CA GLY A 46 -10.41 35.27 -29.79
C GLY A 46 -11.82 34.84 -29.37
N VAL A 47 -12.87 35.50 -29.86
CA VAL A 47 -14.27 35.16 -29.54
C VAL A 47 -14.75 33.95 -30.36
N ILE A 48 -14.15 33.70 -31.52
CA ILE A 48 -14.49 32.58 -32.40
C ILE A 48 -13.59 31.37 -32.11
N LEU A 49 -12.28 31.57 -32.04
CA LEU A 49 -11.29 30.50 -31.87
C LEU A 49 -11.38 29.82 -30.51
N LEU A 50 -11.66 30.54 -29.41
CA LEU A 50 -11.71 29.92 -28.08
C LEU A 50 -12.86 28.92 -27.92
N PRO A 51 -14.11 29.21 -28.33
CA PRO A 51 -15.18 28.19 -28.36
C PRO A 51 -14.86 27.01 -29.27
N TRP A 52 -14.26 27.24 -30.44
CA TRP A 52 -13.86 26.15 -31.35
C TRP A 52 -12.77 25.26 -30.75
N MET A 53 -11.78 25.85 -30.09
CA MET A 53 -10.74 25.12 -29.36
C MET A 53 -11.35 24.31 -28.20
N ALA A 54 -12.24 24.93 -27.42
CA ALA A 54 -12.94 24.24 -26.33
C ALA A 54 -13.79 23.06 -26.83
N PHE A 55 -14.45 23.22 -27.99
CA PHE A 55 -15.19 22.16 -28.67
C PHE A 55 -14.26 21.04 -29.14
N ALA A 56 -13.17 21.38 -29.82
CA ALA A 56 -12.22 20.40 -30.35
C ALA A 56 -11.60 19.53 -29.24
N LEU A 57 -11.21 20.12 -28.10
CA LEU A 57 -10.64 19.37 -26.97
C LEU A 57 -11.66 18.43 -26.30
N ARG A 58 -12.96 18.75 -26.36
CA ARG A 58 -14.03 17.96 -25.74
C ARG A 58 -14.56 16.87 -26.66
N VAL A 59 -14.54 17.08 -27.97
CA VAL A 59 -15.12 16.15 -28.96
C VAL A 59 -14.05 15.33 -29.69
N GLY A 60 -12.82 15.83 -29.81
CA GLY A 60 -11.72 15.13 -30.47
C GLY A 60 -11.42 13.79 -29.79
N GLY A 61 -11.42 12.69 -30.55
CA GLY A 61 -11.11 11.35 -30.03
C GLY A 61 -12.09 10.85 -28.94
N LEU A 62 -13.33 11.34 -28.90
CA LEU A 62 -14.29 11.01 -27.84
C LEU A 62 -14.65 9.51 -27.77
N GLY A 63 -14.58 8.79 -28.89
CA GLY A 63 -14.74 7.33 -28.95
C GLY A 63 -13.43 6.54 -29.00
N ALA A 64 -12.26 7.18 -28.81
CA ALA A 64 -10.98 6.49 -28.96
C ALA A 64 -10.77 5.42 -27.88
N ARG A 65 -11.17 5.71 -26.64
CA ARG A 65 -11.03 4.81 -25.48
C ARG A 65 -12.29 3.97 -25.26
N SER A 66 -12.09 2.76 -24.75
CA SER A 66 -13.15 1.88 -24.25
C SER A 66 -14.01 2.57 -23.19
N LEU A 67 -15.23 2.08 -23.00
CA LEU A 67 -16.04 2.38 -21.82
C LEU A 67 -15.43 1.65 -20.62
N TRP A 68 -15.24 2.37 -19.52
CA TRP A 68 -15.00 1.74 -18.22
C TRP A 68 -16.33 1.37 -17.56
N TYR A 69 -16.25 0.64 -16.45
CA TYR A 69 -17.41 0.09 -15.76
C TYR A 69 -18.56 1.09 -15.56
N ASP A 70 -18.28 2.25 -14.97
CA ASP A 70 -19.29 3.27 -14.67
C ASP A 70 -20.06 3.76 -15.93
N GLU A 71 -19.39 3.85 -17.09
CA GLU A 71 -20.02 4.27 -18.35
C GLU A 71 -20.84 3.15 -18.98
N ALA A 72 -20.29 1.93 -19.00
CA ALA A 72 -20.97 0.77 -19.54
C ALA A 72 -22.21 0.40 -18.69
N TYR A 73 -22.12 0.58 -17.37
CA TYR A 73 -23.23 0.43 -16.46
C TYR A 73 -24.39 1.38 -16.82
N LEU A 74 -24.11 2.66 -17.11
CA LEU A 74 -25.16 3.60 -17.54
C LEU A 74 -25.81 3.19 -18.86
N TRP A 75 -25.04 2.68 -19.82
CA TRP A 75 -25.60 2.10 -21.04
C TRP A 75 -26.53 0.93 -20.72
N TRP A 76 -26.08 -0.02 -19.90
CA TRP A 76 -26.86 -1.20 -19.52
C TRP A 76 -28.15 -0.81 -18.78
N ALA A 77 -28.04 0.01 -17.72
CA ALA A 77 -29.17 0.43 -16.90
C ALA A 77 -30.21 1.28 -17.68
N THR A 78 -29.82 1.88 -18.81
CA THR A 78 -30.75 2.69 -19.62
C THR A 78 -31.32 1.93 -20.82
N THR A 79 -30.70 0.84 -21.25
CA THR A 79 -31.09 0.09 -22.46
C THR A 79 -31.58 -1.33 -22.21
N GLN A 80 -31.04 -2.02 -21.20
CA GLN A 80 -31.28 -3.44 -20.97
C GLN A 80 -32.33 -3.73 -19.88
N VAL A 81 -32.66 -2.73 -19.06
CA VAL A 81 -33.63 -2.89 -17.96
C VAL A 81 -34.88 -2.03 -18.14
N SER A 82 -35.92 -2.38 -17.37
CA SER A 82 -37.18 -1.63 -17.33
C SER A 82 -37.01 -0.26 -16.68
N VAL A 83 -37.92 0.69 -16.98
CA VAL A 83 -37.89 2.03 -16.35
C VAL A 83 -38.03 1.95 -14.82
N ARG A 84 -38.83 1.01 -14.33
CA ARG A 84 -39.01 0.79 -12.88
C ARG A 84 -37.70 0.33 -12.22
N GLU A 85 -37.04 -0.64 -12.84
CA GLU A 85 -35.76 -1.15 -12.35
C GLU A 85 -34.64 -0.10 -12.43
N MET A 86 -34.58 0.66 -13.52
CA MET A 86 -33.66 1.80 -13.67
C MET A 86 -33.82 2.83 -12.55
N LEU A 87 -35.06 3.15 -12.15
CA LEU A 87 -35.33 4.07 -11.05
C LEU A 87 -34.90 3.50 -9.69
N ALA A 88 -35.12 2.20 -9.46
CA ALA A 88 -34.65 1.53 -8.24
C ALA A 88 -33.11 1.53 -8.16
N LEU A 89 -32.43 1.18 -9.25
CA LEU A 89 -30.96 1.22 -9.35
C LEU A 89 -30.40 2.64 -9.10
N SER A 90 -31.03 3.65 -9.70
CA SER A 90 -30.71 5.07 -9.48
C SER A 90 -30.82 5.47 -8.00
N ALA A 91 -31.85 5.01 -7.29
CA ALA A 91 -32.02 5.27 -5.87
C ALA A 91 -30.97 4.53 -5.02
N SER A 92 -30.69 3.27 -5.33
CA SER A 92 -29.66 2.46 -4.64
C SER A 92 -28.25 3.07 -4.78
N GLU A 93 -27.90 3.57 -5.96
CA GLU A 93 -26.63 4.25 -6.21
C GLU A 93 -26.56 5.67 -5.63
N LEU A 94 -27.66 6.22 -5.10
CA LEU A 94 -27.79 7.62 -4.69
C LEU A 94 -27.47 8.61 -5.82
N VAL A 95 -27.73 8.20 -7.08
CA VAL A 95 -27.55 9.01 -8.28
C VAL A 95 -28.92 9.34 -8.88
N PRO A 96 -29.36 10.61 -8.83
CA PRO A 96 -30.67 11.01 -9.32
C PRO A 96 -30.88 10.74 -10.83
N PRO A 97 -32.13 10.50 -11.27
CA PRO A 97 -32.39 9.80 -12.53
C PRO A 97 -32.36 10.68 -13.78
N ALA A 98 -32.12 12.00 -13.69
CA ALA A 98 -32.25 12.87 -14.87
C ALA A 98 -31.28 12.48 -15.98
N HIS A 99 -30.06 12.06 -15.62
CA HIS A 99 -29.06 11.62 -16.59
C HIS A 99 -29.40 10.26 -17.21
N TYR A 100 -30.05 9.36 -16.46
CA TYR A 100 -30.57 8.09 -16.98
C TYR A 100 -31.67 8.34 -18.02
N PHE A 101 -32.62 9.22 -17.73
CA PHE A 101 -33.66 9.61 -18.68
C PHE A 101 -33.09 10.29 -19.93
N LEU A 102 -32.08 11.14 -19.76
CA LEU A 102 -31.37 11.75 -20.88
C LEU A 102 -30.79 10.68 -21.81
N LEU A 103 -30.03 9.74 -21.28
CA LEU A 103 -29.41 8.68 -22.07
C LEU A 103 -30.45 7.73 -22.69
N ARG A 104 -31.48 7.35 -21.95
CA ARG A 104 -32.57 6.49 -22.46
C ARG A 104 -33.31 7.14 -23.63
N ALA A 105 -33.48 8.46 -23.64
CA ALA A 105 -34.07 9.20 -24.76
C ALA A 105 -33.07 9.45 -25.90
N TRP A 106 -31.77 9.59 -25.58
CA TRP A 106 -30.71 9.93 -26.54
C TRP A 106 -30.24 8.73 -27.37
N ILE A 107 -30.08 7.57 -26.75
CA ILE A 107 -29.52 6.36 -27.39
C ILE A 107 -30.34 5.93 -28.63
N PRO A 108 -31.69 5.92 -28.62
CA PRO A 108 -32.48 5.61 -29.82
C PRO A 108 -32.30 6.60 -30.98
N LEU A 109 -31.84 7.82 -30.70
CA LEU A 109 -31.67 8.89 -31.69
C LEU A 109 -30.26 8.93 -32.28
N ALA A 110 -29.23 8.70 -31.46
CA ALA A 110 -27.83 8.85 -31.83
C ALA A 110 -27.04 7.52 -31.91
N GLY A 111 -27.64 6.41 -31.47
CA GLY A 111 -26.99 5.12 -31.32
C GLY A 111 -26.23 4.98 -30.00
N ALA A 112 -25.63 3.80 -29.81
CA ALA A 112 -24.94 3.42 -28.57
C ALA A 112 -23.41 3.35 -28.68
N SER A 113 -22.80 3.95 -29.72
CA SER A 113 -21.32 4.03 -29.81
C SER A 113 -20.72 4.84 -28.66
N GLU A 114 -19.46 4.60 -28.28
CA GLU A 114 -18.80 5.36 -27.19
C GLU A 114 -18.81 6.87 -27.47
N PHE A 115 -18.60 7.26 -28.74
CA PHE A 115 -18.73 8.65 -29.15
C PHE A 115 -20.13 9.20 -28.86
N ALA A 116 -21.17 8.48 -29.27
CA ALA A 116 -22.55 8.90 -29.09
C ALA A 116 -22.95 9.00 -27.61
N LEU A 117 -22.50 8.08 -26.77
CA LEU A 117 -22.79 8.04 -25.34
C LEU A 117 -22.14 9.20 -24.57
N ARG A 118 -20.92 9.61 -24.95
CA ARG A 118 -20.19 10.72 -24.31
C ARG A 118 -20.56 12.10 -24.85
N PHE A 119 -21.13 12.18 -26.06
CA PHE A 119 -21.44 13.44 -26.73
C PHE A 119 -22.36 14.41 -25.93
N PRO A 120 -23.41 13.94 -25.22
CA PRO A 120 -24.22 14.83 -24.38
C PRO A 120 -23.40 15.58 -23.31
N SER A 121 -22.44 14.90 -22.67
CA SER A 121 -21.55 15.50 -21.69
C SER A 121 -20.63 16.56 -22.30
N ALA A 122 -20.21 16.39 -23.56
CA ALA A 122 -19.44 17.40 -24.27
C ALA A 122 -20.24 18.70 -24.45
N LEU A 123 -21.54 18.60 -24.73
CA LEU A 123 -22.44 19.76 -24.82
C LEU A 123 -22.62 20.45 -23.47
N TYR A 124 -22.78 19.68 -22.38
CA TYR A 124 -22.81 20.23 -21.03
C TYR A 124 -21.51 20.93 -20.67
N GLY A 125 -20.36 20.38 -21.07
CA GLY A 125 -19.06 21.03 -20.93
C GLY A 125 -19.00 22.42 -21.54
N LEU A 126 -19.53 22.59 -22.75
CA LEU A 126 -19.57 23.90 -23.43
C LEU A 126 -20.55 24.87 -22.74
N LEU A 127 -21.69 24.35 -22.28
CA LEU A 127 -22.68 25.12 -21.53
C LEU A 127 -22.11 25.61 -20.19
N ALA A 128 -21.34 24.76 -19.50
CA ALA A 128 -20.60 25.11 -18.30
C ALA A 128 -19.63 26.26 -18.55
N LEU A 129 -18.83 26.20 -19.63
CA LEU A 129 -17.90 27.28 -20.00
C LEU A 129 -18.62 28.60 -20.32
N ALA A 130 -19.76 28.54 -21.01
CA ALA A 130 -20.55 29.72 -21.31
C ALA A 130 -21.09 30.39 -20.03
N ALA A 131 -21.63 29.60 -19.10
CA ALA A 131 -22.10 30.09 -17.81
C ALA A 131 -20.95 30.67 -16.97
N LEU A 132 -19.81 29.98 -16.92
CA LEU A 132 -18.60 30.41 -16.21
C LEU A 132 -18.09 31.76 -16.73
N ALA A 133 -17.99 31.91 -18.05
CA ALA A 133 -17.55 33.14 -18.69
C ALA A 133 -18.50 34.32 -18.44
N HIS A 134 -19.81 34.04 -18.47
CA HIS A 134 -20.82 35.04 -18.12
C HIS A 134 -20.70 35.48 -16.66
N MET A 135 -20.57 34.53 -15.73
CA MET A 135 -20.38 34.82 -14.30
C MET A 135 -19.13 35.67 -14.06
N ALA A 136 -17.98 35.27 -14.61
CA ALA A 136 -16.73 36.01 -14.49
C ALA A 136 -16.88 37.47 -14.97
N ARG A 137 -17.56 37.66 -16.12
CA ARG A 137 -17.86 38.98 -16.67
C ARG A 137 -18.77 39.81 -15.76
N ARG A 138 -19.83 39.22 -15.21
CA ARG A 138 -20.82 39.94 -14.40
C ARG A 138 -20.31 40.30 -13.02
N LEU A 139 -19.67 39.35 -12.33
CA LEU A 139 -19.06 39.56 -11.02
C LEU A 139 -17.96 40.63 -11.09
N SER A 140 -17.10 40.57 -12.11
CA SER A 140 -16.03 41.55 -12.27
C SER A 140 -16.50 42.88 -12.89
N GLY A 141 -17.60 42.88 -13.64
CA GLY A 141 -18.02 44.01 -14.46
C GLY A 141 -17.13 44.29 -15.69
N LYS A 142 -16.27 43.33 -16.10
CA LYS A 142 -15.36 43.48 -17.24
C LYS A 142 -15.47 42.31 -18.21
N ARG A 143 -15.49 42.61 -19.51
CA ARG A 143 -15.51 41.59 -20.58
C ARG A 143 -14.26 40.70 -20.57
N SER A 144 -13.09 41.26 -20.20
CA SER A 144 -11.83 40.52 -20.14
C SER A 144 -11.89 39.31 -19.21
N ALA A 145 -12.61 39.41 -18.08
CA ALA A 145 -12.77 38.27 -17.17
C ALA A 145 -13.50 37.10 -17.85
N GLY A 146 -14.50 37.37 -18.68
CA GLY A 146 -15.19 36.33 -19.44
C GLY A 146 -14.27 35.63 -20.44
N THR A 147 -13.42 36.39 -21.14
CA THR A 147 -12.44 35.81 -22.09
C THR A 147 -11.41 34.94 -21.37
N TRP A 148 -10.90 35.39 -20.22
CA TRP A 148 -9.96 34.59 -19.41
C TRP A 148 -10.61 33.33 -18.83
N ALA A 149 -11.87 33.41 -18.39
CA ALA A 149 -12.62 32.24 -17.94
C ALA A 149 -12.83 31.22 -19.07
N LEU A 150 -13.10 31.66 -20.30
CA LEU A 150 -13.18 30.77 -21.46
C LEU A 150 -11.83 30.11 -21.76
N LEU A 151 -10.74 30.88 -21.82
CA LEU A 151 -9.41 30.35 -22.12
C LEU A 151 -8.95 29.33 -21.07
N LEU A 152 -8.99 29.71 -19.79
CA LEU A 152 -8.54 28.87 -18.68
C LEU A 152 -9.45 27.65 -18.50
N GLY A 153 -10.77 27.81 -18.67
CA GLY A 153 -11.71 26.69 -18.56
C GLY A 153 -11.69 25.74 -19.75
N ALA A 154 -11.34 26.24 -20.95
CA ALA A 154 -11.16 25.41 -22.13
C ALA A 154 -10.03 24.39 -21.94
N LEU A 155 -8.97 24.79 -21.20
CA LEU A 155 -7.76 24.04 -20.88
C LEU A 155 -7.74 23.52 -19.43
N ALA A 156 -8.89 23.42 -18.76
CA ALA A 156 -8.91 22.91 -17.38
C ALA A 156 -9.10 21.38 -17.42
N PRO A 157 -8.16 20.57 -16.90
CA PRO A 157 -8.16 19.12 -17.08
C PRO A 157 -9.43 18.45 -16.57
N THR A 158 -9.85 18.80 -15.36
CA THR A 158 -11.08 18.28 -14.78
C THR A 158 -12.33 18.67 -15.60
N LEU A 159 -12.37 19.87 -16.20
CA LEU A 159 -13.51 20.29 -17.03
C LEU A 159 -13.50 19.60 -18.40
N ILE A 160 -12.33 19.24 -18.93
CA ILE A 160 -12.21 18.43 -20.14
C ILE A 160 -12.67 16.99 -19.83
N TRP A 161 -12.14 16.37 -18.78
CA TRP A 161 -12.53 15.04 -18.33
C TRP A 161 -14.05 14.93 -18.10
N ALA A 162 -14.65 15.84 -17.31
CA ALA A 162 -16.09 15.80 -17.04
C ALA A 162 -16.96 16.01 -18.29
N SER A 163 -16.40 16.58 -19.37
CA SER A 163 -17.07 16.73 -20.66
C SER A 163 -16.95 15.48 -21.55
N ARG A 164 -16.11 14.52 -21.16
CA ARG A 164 -15.74 13.34 -21.97
C ARG A 164 -16.23 12.02 -21.37
N GLU A 165 -16.92 12.07 -20.24
CA GLU A 165 -17.51 10.92 -19.57
C GLU A 165 -18.98 10.75 -19.96
N THR A 166 -19.46 9.52 -20.14
CA THR A 166 -20.90 9.22 -20.21
C THR A 166 -21.60 9.50 -18.87
N ARG A 167 -20.87 9.66 -17.77
CA ARG A 167 -21.39 9.97 -16.43
C ARG A 167 -21.93 11.41 -16.29
N MET A 168 -22.69 11.64 -15.22
CA MET A 168 -23.43 12.87 -14.91
C MET A 168 -22.56 14.08 -14.49
N TYR A 169 -21.23 13.94 -14.38
CA TYR A 169 -20.35 15.00 -13.85
C TYR A 169 -20.40 16.29 -14.68
N GLY A 170 -20.37 16.19 -16.01
CA GLY A 170 -20.49 17.34 -16.91
C GLY A 170 -21.83 18.07 -16.74
N ALA A 171 -22.93 17.32 -16.67
CA ALA A 171 -24.27 17.86 -16.44
C ALA A 171 -24.37 18.58 -15.08
N PHE A 172 -23.86 17.94 -14.02
CA PHE A 172 -23.82 18.53 -12.68
C PHE A 172 -23.06 19.87 -12.64
N ILE A 173 -21.88 19.95 -13.26
CA ILE A 173 -21.09 21.18 -13.32
C ILE A 173 -21.84 22.27 -14.10
N ALA A 174 -22.41 21.92 -15.26
CA ALA A 174 -23.15 22.86 -16.10
C ALA A 174 -24.37 23.45 -15.37
N TRP A 175 -25.20 22.60 -14.77
CA TRP A 175 -26.39 23.04 -14.03
C TRP A 175 -26.02 23.86 -12.80
N SER A 176 -24.98 23.48 -12.07
CA SER A 176 -24.47 24.22 -10.90
C SER A 176 -23.98 25.63 -11.26
N LEU A 177 -23.32 25.77 -12.41
CA LEU A 177 -22.88 27.07 -12.93
C LEU A 177 -24.03 27.89 -13.51
N LEU A 178 -25.01 27.27 -14.17
CA LEU A 178 -26.23 27.96 -14.62
C LEU A 178 -27.05 28.48 -13.45
N ALA A 179 -27.16 27.70 -12.36
CA ALA A 179 -27.77 28.15 -11.12
C ALA A 179 -26.97 29.33 -10.54
N GLY A 180 -25.65 29.22 -10.43
CA GLY A 180 -24.78 30.32 -9.99
C GLY A 180 -24.94 31.59 -10.84
N MET A 181 -25.00 31.43 -12.15
CA MET A 181 -25.22 32.50 -13.13
C MET A 181 -26.57 33.19 -12.89
N ALA A 182 -27.66 32.41 -12.83
CA ALA A 182 -29.00 32.93 -12.63
C ALA A 182 -29.12 33.62 -11.27
N LEU A 183 -28.51 33.08 -10.21
CA LEU A 183 -28.45 33.70 -8.89
C LEU A 183 -27.78 35.08 -8.92
N VAL A 184 -26.63 35.20 -9.59
CA VAL A 184 -25.96 36.49 -9.75
C VAL A 184 -26.87 37.48 -10.49
N GLU A 185 -27.60 37.03 -11.50
CA GLU A 185 -28.56 37.89 -12.22
C GLU A 185 -29.77 38.30 -11.36
N THR A 186 -30.30 37.43 -10.49
CA THR A 186 -31.41 37.83 -9.60
C THR A 186 -30.98 38.91 -8.62
N LEU A 187 -29.76 38.81 -8.09
CA LEU A 187 -29.19 39.78 -7.15
C LEU A 187 -28.85 41.13 -7.80
N LEU A 188 -28.55 41.13 -9.11
CA LEU A 188 -28.26 42.35 -9.88
C LEU A 188 -29.51 42.98 -10.53
N ALA A 189 -30.62 42.25 -10.64
CA ALA A 189 -31.83 42.73 -11.28
C ALA A 189 -32.54 43.82 -10.44
N LEU A 190 -32.68 45.01 -11.02
CA LEU A 190 -33.37 46.14 -10.41
C LEU A 190 -34.89 46.04 -10.53
N GLU A 191 -35.39 45.45 -11.62
CA GLU A 191 -36.81 45.34 -11.92
C GLU A 191 -37.42 43.98 -11.50
N PRO A 192 -38.70 43.94 -11.05
CA PRO A 192 -39.35 42.71 -10.61
C PRO A 192 -39.47 41.63 -11.70
N ARG A 193 -39.77 42.03 -12.94
CA ARG A 193 -39.99 41.09 -14.06
C ARG A 193 -38.71 40.33 -14.45
N PRO A 194 -37.58 40.99 -14.76
CA PRO A 194 -36.30 40.31 -14.97
C PRO A 194 -35.86 39.49 -13.76
N ARG A 195 -36.02 40.01 -12.53
CA ARG A 195 -35.66 39.27 -11.31
C ARG A 195 -36.42 37.95 -11.20
N ARG A 196 -37.74 37.98 -11.41
CA ARG A 196 -38.57 36.77 -11.40
C ARG A 196 -38.19 35.79 -12.51
N ARG A 197 -37.88 36.27 -13.72
CA ARG A 197 -37.40 35.39 -14.82
C ARG A 197 -36.12 34.65 -14.43
N TRP A 198 -35.14 35.36 -13.89
CA TRP A 198 -33.89 34.76 -13.42
C TRP A 198 -34.10 33.83 -12.22
N ALA A 199 -35.05 34.12 -11.33
CA ALA A 199 -35.39 33.23 -10.22
C ALA A 199 -35.97 31.88 -10.71
N TRP A 200 -36.81 31.91 -11.75
CA TRP A 200 -37.30 30.68 -12.38
C TRP A 200 -36.20 29.90 -13.11
N LEU A 201 -35.29 30.60 -13.81
CA LEU A 201 -34.11 29.96 -14.41
C LEU A 201 -33.19 29.36 -13.35
N TRP A 202 -33.03 30.04 -12.21
CA TRP A 202 -32.30 29.52 -11.06
C TRP A 202 -32.96 28.25 -10.52
N GLY A 203 -34.28 28.24 -10.30
CA GLY A 203 -35.00 27.07 -9.79
C GLY A 203 -34.90 25.87 -10.74
N ALA A 204 -35.03 26.10 -12.04
CA ALA A 204 -34.86 25.05 -13.05
C ALA A 204 -33.42 24.50 -13.07
N ALA A 205 -32.41 25.37 -12.98
CA ALA A 205 -31.02 24.94 -12.96
C ALA A 205 -30.63 24.26 -11.64
N ALA A 206 -31.16 24.72 -10.50
CA ALA A 206 -30.98 24.08 -9.21
C ALA A 206 -31.61 22.68 -9.19
N LEU A 207 -32.83 22.53 -9.72
CA LEU A 207 -33.46 21.23 -9.93
C LEU A 207 -32.62 20.35 -10.86
N GLY A 208 -32.10 20.89 -11.97
CA GLY A 208 -31.22 20.16 -12.88
C GLY A 208 -29.95 19.66 -12.19
N ALA A 209 -29.34 20.46 -11.32
CA ALA A 209 -28.16 20.07 -10.55
C ALA A 209 -28.49 18.98 -9.53
N MET A 210 -29.58 19.15 -8.76
CA MET A 210 -30.08 18.18 -7.78
C MET A 210 -30.46 16.86 -8.45
N ALA A 211 -31.11 16.91 -9.61
CA ALA A 211 -31.51 15.75 -10.38
C ALA A 211 -30.37 15.12 -11.20
N SER A 212 -29.16 15.71 -11.19
CA SER A 212 -27.96 15.11 -11.79
C SER A 212 -27.07 14.45 -10.74
N LEU A 213 -26.83 15.11 -9.60
CA LEU A 213 -25.92 14.60 -8.57
C LEU A 213 -26.31 15.14 -7.18
N THR A 214 -26.42 14.25 -6.19
CA THR A 214 -26.77 14.59 -4.80
C THR A 214 -25.79 15.58 -4.14
N LEU A 215 -24.51 15.55 -4.53
CA LEU A 215 -23.50 16.49 -4.05
C LEU A 215 -23.81 17.97 -4.38
N SER A 216 -24.70 18.24 -5.33
CA SER A 216 -25.15 19.60 -5.64
C SER A 216 -25.83 20.32 -4.46
N ALA A 217 -26.35 19.58 -3.47
CA ALA A 217 -26.89 20.16 -2.24
C ALA A 217 -25.84 21.02 -1.52
N PHE A 218 -24.57 20.59 -1.46
CA PHE A 218 -23.47 21.37 -0.88
C PHE A 218 -23.20 22.64 -1.69
N TRP A 219 -23.36 22.60 -3.01
CA TRP A 219 -23.23 23.78 -3.86
C TRP A 219 -24.33 24.82 -3.59
N LEU A 220 -25.55 24.37 -3.28
CA LEU A 220 -26.66 25.25 -2.89
C LEU A 220 -26.41 25.93 -1.54
N VAL A 221 -25.72 25.26 -0.60
CA VAL A 221 -25.31 25.88 0.67
C VAL A 221 -24.41 27.10 0.41
N GLY A 222 -23.37 26.96 -0.41
CA GLY A 222 -22.50 28.08 -0.73
C GLY A 222 -23.20 29.19 -1.54
N GLN A 223 -24.17 28.85 -2.39
CA GLN A 223 -25.05 29.83 -3.04
C GLN A 223 -25.92 30.60 -2.03
N ALA A 224 -26.49 29.91 -1.04
CA ALA A 224 -27.28 30.52 0.02
C ALA A 224 -26.43 31.47 0.88
N LEU A 225 -25.20 31.07 1.24
CA LEU A 225 -24.24 31.93 1.95
C LEU A 225 -23.87 33.17 1.13
N PHE A 226 -23.65 33.01 -0.17
CA PHE A 226 -23.37 34.13 -1.06
C PHE A 226 -24.56 35.10 -1.15
N ALA A 227 -25.78 34.59 -1.32
CA ALA A 227 -27.00 35.40 -1.36
C ALA A 227 -27.21 36.14 -0.03
N LEU A 228 -27.02 35.46 1.11
CA LEU A 228 -27.10 36.05 2.44
C LEU A 228 -26.14 37.24 2.57
N LEU A 229 -24.86 37.07 2.24
CA LEU A 229 -23.87 38.15 2.33
C LEU A 229 -24.12 39.27 1.31
N ALA A 230 -24.67 38.97 0.14
CA ALA A 230 -25.04 39.97 -0.86
C ALA A 230 -26.26 40.81 -0.42
N LEU A 231 -27.16 40.24 0.37
CA LEU A 231 -28.41 40.84 0.82
C LEU A 231 -28.33 41.50 2.20
N ILE A 232 -27.36 41.13 3.06
CA ILE A 232 -27.28 41.61 4.46
C ILE A 232 -27.18 43.15 4.58
N ARG A 233 -26.65 43.82 3.55
CA ARG A 233 -26.55 45.28 3.50
C ARG A 233 -27.61 45.96 2.63
N ARG A 234 -28.60 45.20 2.15
CA ARG A 234 -29.71 45.72 1.32
C ARG A 234 -30.88 46.12 2.21
N PRO A 235 -31.69 47.12 1.80
CA PRO A 235 -32.90 47.46 2.53
C PRO A 235 -33.88 46.28 2.52
N TRP A 236 -34.62 46.10 3.62
CA TRP A 236 -35.54 44.97 3.78
C TRP A 236 -36.58 44.84 2.65
N GLN A 237 -36.98 45.95 2.03
CA GLN A 237 -37.90 45.93 0.88
C GLN A 237 -37.30 45.22 -0.34
N GLU A 238 -36.00 45.43 -0.63
CA GLU A 238 -35.29 44.71 -1.69
C GLU A 238 -35.14 43.23 -1.35
N VAL A 239 -34.81 42.93 -0.10
CA VAL A 239 -34.68 41.55 0.41
C VAL A 239 -36.00 40.81 0.30
N ARG A 240 -37.10 41.41 0.78
CA ARG A 240 -38.45 40.85 0.69
C ARG A 240 -38.86 40.60 -0.77
N ALA A 241 -38.60 41.55 -1.66
CA ALA A 241 -38.91 41.40 -3.08
C ALA A 241 -38.07 40.30 -3.75
N TRP A 242 -36.82 40.11 -3.33
CA TRP A 242 -35.98 39.00 -3.78
C TRP A 242 -36.48 37.66 -3.24
N LEU A 243 -36.82 37.57 -1.96
CA LEU A 243 -37.39 36.36 -1.34
C LEU A 243 -38.71 35.95 -2.01
N GLN A 244 -39.60 36.90 -2.30
CA GLN A 244 -40.83 36.65 -3.03
C GLN A 244 -40.60 36.12 -4.45
N ALA A 245 -39.52 36.56 -5.11
CA ALA A 245 -39.16 36.04 -6.43
C ALA A 245 -38.57 34.62 -6.36
N MET A 246 -37.77 34.33 -5.33
CA MET A 246 -37.06 33.06 -5.17
C MET A 246 -37.90 31.95 -4.55
N PHE A 247 -38.87 32.28 -3.69
CA PHE A 247 -39.66 31.30 -2.95
C PHE A 247 -40.44 30.32 -3.85
N PRO A 248 -41.25 30.76 -4.85
CA PRO A 248 -41.98 29.82 -5.69
C PRO A 248 -41.10 28.82 -6.47
N PRO A 249 -40.02 29.25 -7.18
CA PRO A 249 -39.17 28.30 -7.89
C PRO A 249 -38.37 27.39 -6.94
N THR A 250 -38.02 27.86 -5.74
CA THR A 250 -37.34 27.03 -4.72
C THR A 250 -38.27 25.93 -4.21
N LEU A 251 -39.51 26.29 -3.86
CA LEU A 251 -40.51 25.35 -3.38
C LEU A 251 -40.84 24.30 -4.45
N LEU A 252 -41.04 24.73 -5.71
CA LEU A 252 -41.33 23.80 -6.80
C LEU A 252 -40.17 22.83 -7.05
N ALA A 253 -38.93 23.33 -7.10
CA ALA A 253 -37.76 22.47 -7.27
C ALA A 253 -37.64 21.43 -6.15
N GLY A 254 -37.85 21.85 -4.89
CA GLY A 254 -37.88 20.96 -3.74
C GLY A 254 -38.99 19.90 -3.82
N LEU A 255 -40.21 20.30 -4.17
CA LEU A 255 -41.36 19.39 -4.29
C LEU A 255 -41.19 18.36 -5.43
N ILE A 256 -40.58 18.75 -6.55
CA ILE A 256 -40.30 17.83 -7.66
C ILE A 256 -39.21 16.82 -7.27
N PHE A 257 -38.21 17.25 -6.51
CA PHE A 257 -37.10 16.40 -6.11
C PHE A 257 -37.44 15.48 -4.91
N LEU A 258 -38.40 15.88 -4.07
CA LEU A 258 -38.78 15.18 -2.84
C LEU A 258 -39.13 13.69 -3.03
N PRO A 259 -39.93 13.27 -4.02
CA PRO A 259 -40.27 11.86 -4.21
C PRO A 259 -39.03 10.97 -4.37
N TRP A 260 -38.03 11.42 -5.14
CA TRP A 260 -36.79 10.65 -5.30
C TRP A 260 -35.98 10.60 -4.00
N VAL A 261 -35.94 11.69 -3.23
CA VAL A 261 -35.27 11.71 -1.92
C VAL A 261 -35.88 10.69 -0.97
N LEU A 262 -37.22 10.61 -0.93
CA LEU A 262 -37.92 9.64 -0.07
C LEU A 262 -37.60 8.19 -0.48
N GLU A 263 -37.46 7.92 -1.77
CA GLU A 263 -37.07 6.59 -2.28
C GLU A 263 -35.58 6.26 -2.03
N ALA A 264 -34.71 7.26 -2.11
CA ALA A 264 -33.26 7.08 -1.96
C ALA A 264 -32.82 7.01 -0.47
N LEU A 265 -33.59 7.59 0.45
CA LEU A 265 -33.23 7.69 1.87
C LEU A 265 -32.91 6.33 2.53
N PRO A 266 -33.66 5.24 2.27
CA PRO A 266 -33.34 3.91 2.81
C PRO A 266 -31.99 3.37 2.32
N SER A 267 -31.50 3.81 1.16
CA SER A 267 -30.26 3.31 0.54
C SER A 267 -28.99 3.97 1.08
N LEU A 268 -29.11 5.02 1.93
CA LEU A 268 -27.95 5.73 2.50
C LEU A 268 -27.02 4.82 3.30
N GLY A 269 -27.57 3.86 4.05
CA GLY A 269 -26.79 2.91 4.84
C GLY A 269 -26.18 1.78 4.00
N GLN A 270 -26.85 1.37 2.92
CA GLN A 270 -26.41 0.30 2.02
C GLN A 270 -25.24 0.74 1.13
N ASN A 271 -25.19 2.03 0.77
CA ASN A 271 -24.21 2.58 -0.16
C ASN A 271 -23.03 3.30 0.56
N ALA A 272 -22.79 2.96 1.83
CA ALA A 272 -21.96 3.76 2.73
C ALA A 272 -20.47 3.81 2.35
N THR A 273 -19.85 2.72 1.88
CA THR A 273 -18.42 2.71 1.48
C THR A 273 -17.95 1.35 0.91
N TYR A 274 -16.89 1.35 0.09
CA TYR A 274 -16.14 0.15 -0.33
C TYR A 274 -15.06 -0.29 0.67
N TRP A 275 -14.67 0.62 1.56
CA TRP A 275 -13.54 0.50 2.47
C TRP A 275 -14.00 0.69 3.92
N GLU A 276 -13.57 -0.19 4.82
CA GLU A 276 -13.73 0.03 6.25
C GLU A 276 -12.71 1.05 6.76
N GLY A 277 -13.08 1.78 7.81
CA GLY A 277 -12.25 2.80 8.45
C GLY A 277 -12.71 4.23 8.19
N TYR A 278 -11.83 5.19 8.46
CA TYR A 278 -12.10 6.62 8.30
C TYR A 278 -11.23 7.19 7.18
N LEU A 279 -11.79 8.12 6.41
CA LEU A 279 -11.00 8.92 5.47
C LEU A 279 -10.33 10.06 6.25
N PRO A 280 -8.99 10.09 6.38
CA PRO A 280 -8.33 11.19 7.05
C PRO A 280 -8.63 12.50 6.34
N ILE A 281 -8.91 13.57 7.10
CA ILE A 281 -9.21 14.89 6.54
C ILE A 281 -8.08 15.36 5.61
N ALA A 282 -6.82 15.05 5.95
CA ALA A 282 -5.68 15.36 5.10
C ALA A 282 -5.79 14.70 3.72
N GLU A 283 -6.20 13.42 3.66
CA GLU A 283 -6.34 12.69 2.40
C GLU A 283 -7.57 13.14 1.60
N PHE A 284 -8.67 13.43 2.29
CA PHE A 284 -9.83 14.11 1.70
C PHE A 284 -9.43 15.42 1.02
N LEU A 285 -8.63 16.26 1.69
CA LEU A 285 -8.15 17.52 1.14
C LEU A 285 -7.18 17.31 -0.03
N ARG A 286 -6.23 16.37 0.06
CA ARG A 286 -5.30 16.02 -1.02
C ARG A 286 -6.04 15.58 -2.28
N THR A 287 -6.99 14.67 -2.12
CA THR A 287 -7.88 14.18 -3.18
C THR A 287 -8.72 15.31 -3.76
N SER A 288 -9.23 16.22 -2.91
CA SER A 288 -10.02 17.37 -3.36
C SER A 288 -9.20 18.38 -4.18
N ILE A 289 -7.96 18.67 -3.74
CA ILE A 289 -7.02 19.55 -4.44
C ILE A 289 -6.73 18.99 -5.83
N ALA A 290 -6.36 17.70 -5.92
CA ALA A 290 -6.11 17.04 -7.19
C ALA A 290 -7.36 17.08 -8.07
N GLY A 291 -8.50 16.55 -7.59
CA GLY A 291 -9.74 16.44 -8.35
C GLY A 291 -10.28 17.77 -8.90
N MET A 292 -10.14 18.89 -8.19
CA MET A 292 -10.60 20.20 -8.68
C MET A 292 -9.60 20.93 -9.59
N THR A 293 -8.38 20.41 -9.78
CA THR A 293 -7.34 21.10 -10.57
C THR A 293 -6.83 20.24 -11.73
N VAL A 294 -5.93 19.31 -11.45
CA VAL A 294 -5.20 18.48 -12.42
C VAL A 294 -5.76 17.05 -12.52
N PHE A 295 -6.74 16.73 -11.67
CA PHE A 295 -7.29 15.39 -11.49
C PHE A 295 -6.18 14.38 -11.13
N ASP A 296 -6.31 13.14 -11.59
CA ASP A 296 -5.31 12.07 -11.43
C ASP A 296 -4.37 11.94 -12.65
N PHE A 297 -4.29 12.97 -13.51
CA PHE A 297 -3.51 12.92 -14.76
C PHE A 297 -2.04 13.33 -14.59
N LEU A 298 -1.54 13.36 -13.37
CA LEU A 298 -0.13 13.62 -13.06
C LEU A 298 0.35 12.58 -12.05
N PRO A 299 1.66 12.24 -12.02
CA PRO A 299 2.23 11.32 -11.05
C PRO A 299 1.87 11.67 -9.60
N SER A 300 1.60 10.63 -8.81
CA SER A 300 1.17 10.74 -7.40
C SER A 300 2.10 11.60 -6.55
N ALA A 301 3.42 11.53 -6.82
CA ALA A 301 4.46 12.27 -6.11
C ALA A 301 4.29 13.80 -6.17
N TRP A 302 3.65 14.35 -7.20
CA TRP A 302 3.58 15.81 -7.38
C TRP A 302 2.21 16.36 -7.78
N LYS A 303 1.20 15.53 -8.06
CA LYS A 303 -0.16 16.00 -8.41
C LYS A 303 -0.77 16.96 -7.38
N VAL A 304 -0.56 16.67 -6.08
CA VAL A 304 -1.04 17.53 -4.98
C VAL A 304 -0.28 18.86 -4.94
N ALA A 305 1.03 18.84 -5.17
CA ALA A 305 1.85 20.06 -5.21
C ALA A 305 1.46 20.95 -6.40
N ALA A 306 1.27 20.37 -7.60
CA ALA A 306 0.78 21.09 -8.77
C ALA A 306 -0.61 21.70 -8.53
N GLY A 307 -1.55 20.90 -8.00
CA GLY A 307 -2.87 21.39 -7.65
C GLY A 307 -2.82 22.52 -6.61
N GLY A 308 -2.00 22.37 -5.57
CA GLY A 308 -1.76 23.41 -4.57
C GLY A 308 -1.24 24.71 -5.18
N LEU A 309 -0.27 24.64 -6.10
CA LEU A 309 0.24 25.80 -6.82
C LEU A 309 -0.83 26.48 -7.68
N ILE A 310 -1.69 25.72 -8.36
CA ILE A 310 -2.83 26.25 -9.12
C ILE A 310 -3.80 26.99 -8.19
N LEU A 311 -4.11 26.42 -7.03
CA LEU A 311 -5.01 27.03 -6.05
C LEU A 311 -4.41 28.32 -5.47
N VAL A 312 -3.13 28.34 -5.10
CA VAL A 312 -2.43 29.54 -4.61
C VAL A 312 -2.41 30.63 -5.69
N ALA A 313 -2.05 30.28 -6.93
CA ALA A 313 -2.00 31.21 -8.05
C ALA A 313 -3.39 31.80 -8.39
N SER A 314 -4.43 30.97 -8.32
CA SER A 314 -5.80 31.34 -8.68
C SER A 314 -6.52 32.12 -7.58
N PHE A 315 -6.54 31.60 -6.35
CA PHE A 315 -7.21 32.27 -5.22
C PHE A 315 -6.41 33.48 -4.71
N GLY A 316 -5.09 33.49 -4.84
CA GLY A 316 -4.26 34.68 -4.59
C GLY A 316 -4.65 35.88 -5.46
N ALA A 317 -5.16 35.65 -6.67
CA ALA A 317 -5.65 36.70 -7.56
C ALA A 317 -6.85 37.48 -6.98
N LEU A 318 -7.60 36.88 -6.04
CA LEU A 318 -8.75 37.50 -5.39
C LEU A 318 -8.37 38.65 -4.46
N ILE A 319 -7.09 38.82 -4.10
CA ILE A 319 -6.61 40.03 -3.37
C ILE A 319 -6.96 41.31 -4.14
N LEU A 320 -7.13 41.23 -5.47
CA LEU A 320 -7.52 42.36 -6.32
C LEU A 320 -9.00 42.74 -6.22
N THR A 321 -9.86 41.94 -5.57
CA THR A 321 -11.31 42.19 -5.48
C THR A 321 -11.69 43.15 -4.35
N ARG A 322 -10.73 43.81 -3.68
CA ARG A 322 -11.00 44.74 -2.56
C ARG A 322 -12.08 45.79 -2.84
N ARG A 323 -12.21 46.25 -4.09
CA ARG A 323 -13.23 47.23 -4.50
C ARG A 323 -14.59 46.63 -4.86
N ARG A 324 -14.65 45.32 -5.10
CA ARG A 324 -15.86 44.55 -5.38
C ARG A 324 -15.79 43.23 -4.61
N PRO A 325 -15.92 43.27 -3.26
CA PRO A 325 -15.65 42.10 -2.42
C PRO A 325 -16.54 40.91 -2.78
N LEU A 326 -17.79 41.14 -3.18
CA LEU A 326 -18.70 40.09 -3.64
C LEU A 326 -18.16 39.28 -4.83
N ALA A 327 -17.33 39.88 -5.70
CA ALA A 327 -16.73 39.14 -6.81
C ALA A 327 -15.74 38.07 -6.32
N GLY A 328 -14.93 38.38 -5.30
CA GLY A 328 -13.99 37.42 -4.70
C GLY A 328 -14.65 36.47 -3.70
N LEU A 329 -15.70 36.92 -3.01
CA LEU A 329 -16.42 36.09 -2.06
C LEU A 329 -17.15 34.92 -2.73
N TYR A 330 -17.67 35.07 -3.95
CA TYR A 330 -18.39 33.99 -4.62
C TYR A 330 -17.59 32.68 -4.70
N PRO A 331 -16.40 32.62 -5.34
CA PRO A 331 -15.64 31.35 -5.42
C PRO A 331 -15.17 30.86 -4.04
N LEU A 332 -14.91 31.74 -3.07
CA LEU A 332 -14.50 31.35 -1.71
C LEU A 332 -15.66 30.69 -0.94
N LEU A 333 -16.87 31.25 -1.02
CA LEU A 333 -18.04 30.70 -0.34
C LEU A 333 -18.50 29.38 -0.95
N GLN A 334 -18.24 29.16 -2.24
CA GLN A 334 -18.49 27.86 -2.87
C GLN A 334 -17.49 26.78 -2.45
N LEU A 335 -16.31 27.15 -1.95
CA LEU A 335 -15.39 26.19 -1.33
C LEU A 335 -15.72 25.90 0.14
N MET A 336 -16.43 26.78 0.84
CA MET A 336 -16.71 26.62 2.27
C MET A 336 -17.43 25.31 2.63
N PRO A 337 -18.42 24.82 1.85
CA PRO A 337 -19.04 23.52 2.06
C PRO A 337 -18.07 22.34 2.05
N LEU A 338 -16.87 22.47 1.47
CA LEU A 338 -15.84 21.42 1.45
C LEU A 338 -15.43 21.00 2.88
N GLY A 339 -15.46 21.92 3.85
CA GLY A 339 -15.20 21.60 5.26
C GLY A 339 -16.31 20.74 5.88
N LEU A 340 -17.58 21.03 5.57
CA LEU A 340 -18.71 20.18 5.98
C LEU A 340 -18.61 18.80 5.31
N MET A 341 -18.25 18.76 4.03
CA MET A 341 -18.03 17.51 3.30
C MET A 341 -16.90 16.70 3.93
N ALA A 342 -15.79 17.33 4.33
CA ALA A 342 -14.69 16.63 5.02
C ALA A 342 -15.15 15.95 6.32
N VAL A 343 -16.10 16.56 7.04
CA VAL A 343 -16.68 15.97 8.26
C VAL A 343 -17.62 14.81 7.92
N VAL A 344 -18.49 14.98 6.91
CA VAL A 344 -19.44 13.94 6.48
C VAL A 344 -18.71 12.72 5.90
N PHE A 345 -17.78 12.94 4.98
CA PHE A 345 -17.04 11.87 4.28
C PHE A 345 -15.92 11.26 5.13
N ARG A 346 -15.63 11.78 6.32
CA ARG A 346 -14.71 11.13 7.26
C ARG A 346 -15.17 9.73 7.62
N ASN A 347 -16.46 9.56 7.90
CA ASN A 347 -17.06 8.29 8.30
C ASN A 347 -17.78 7.57 7.14
N LEU A 348 -17.71 8.15 5.94
CA LEU A 348 -18.21 7.58 4.69
C LEU A 348 -17.07 7.70 3.68
N PRO A 349 -16.04 6.82 3.71
CA PRO A 349 -14.83 6.94 2.89
C PRO A 349 -15.07 6.65 1.39
N LYS A 350 -16.15 7.19 0.84
CA LYS A 350 -16.55 7.18 -0.57
C LYS A 350 -16.27 8.55 -1.20
N TRP A 351 -15.02 9.01 -1.10
CA TRP A 351 -14.55 10.25 -1.71
C TRP A 351 -13.42 9.98 -2.69
N GLY A 352 -13.38 10.74 -3.78
CA GLY A 352 -12.43 10.52 -4.88
C GLY A 352 -12.36 11.75 -5.78
N SER A 353 -11.33 11.85 -6.63
CA SER A 353 -11.09 12.99 -7.51
C SER A 353 -12.32 13.37 -8.35
N ARG A 354 -13.07 12.37 -8.82
CA ARG A 354 -14.35 12.53 -9.55
C ARG A 354 -15.42 13.30 -8.78
N HIS A 355 -15.50 13.13 -7.46
CA HIS A 355 -16.46 13.85 -6.61
C HIS A 355 -16.06 15.32 -6.42
N ALA A 356 -14.75 15.57 -6.28
CA ALA A 356 -14.21 16.92 -6.16
C ALA A 356 -14.28 17.73 -7.48
N SER A 357 -14.58 17.07 -8.61
CA SER A 357 -14.66 17.72 -9.93
C SER A 357 -15.65 18.89 -9.99
N GLY A 358 -16.69 18.86 -9.16
CA GLY A 358 -17.67 19.95 -9.02
C GLY A 358 -17.05 21.30 -8.67
N PHE A 359 -15.90 21.31 -7.99
CA PHE A 359 -15.21 22.53 -7.58
C PHE A 359 -14.23 23.06 -8.64
N ALA A 360 -13.98 22.32 -9.72
CA ALA A 360 -13.03 22.71 -10.77
C ALA A 360 -13.31 24.05 -11.47
N PRO A 361 -14.56 24.54 -11.58
CA PRO A 361 -14.79 25.88 -12.10
C PRO A 361 -14.26 27.01 -11.21
N LEU A 362 -14.05 26.77 -9.90
CA LEU A 362 -13.77 27.83 -8.92
C LEU A 362 -12.36 28.44 -9.05
N PRO A 363 -11.27 27.65 -9.20
CA PRO A 363 -9.94 28.21 -9.47
C PRO A 363 -9.93 29.02 -10.78
N VAL A 364 -10.56 28.48 -11.84
CA VAL A 364 -10.70 29.16 -13.13
C VAL A 364 -11.43 30.50 -12.98
N LEU A 365 -12.55 30.50 -12.26
CA LEU A 365 -13.34 31.70 -11.98
C LEU A 365 -12.53 32.73 -11.18
N ALA A 366 -11.80 32.30 -10.14
CA ALA A 366 -11.02 33.17 -9.28
C ALA A 366 -9.94 33.93 -10.05
N LEU A 367 -9.15 33.21 -10.87
CA LEU A 367 -8.09 33.81 -11.68
C LEU A 367 -8.67 34.75 -12.76
N ALA A 368 -9.76 34.35 -13.41
CA ALA A 368 -10.47 35.17 -14.39
C ALA A 368 -11.02 36.48 -13.79
N ILE A 369 -11.59 36.43 -12.58
CA ILE A 369 -12.03 37.61 -11.84
C ILE A 369 -10.84 38.52 -11.53
N GLY A 370 -9.69 37.96 -11.14
CA GLY A 370 -8.44 38.69 -10.95
C GLY A 370 -8.05 39.53 -12.18
N TRP A 371 -8.09 38.93 -13.37
CA TRP A 371 -7.86 39.65 -14.64
C TRP A 371 -8.88 40.75 -14.91
N GLY A 372 -10.15 40.53 -14.57
CA GLY A 372 -11.19 41.57 -14.62
C GLY A 372 -10.90 42.74 -13.67
N MET A 373 -10.46 42.45 -12.44
CA MET A 373 -10.15 43.46 -11.42
C MET A 373 -8.86 44.24 -11.72
N ALA A 374 -7.84 43.59 -12.28
CA ALA A 374 -6.58 44.25 -12.64
C ALA A 374 -6.80 45.44 -13.60
N ALA A 375 -7.79 45.33 -14.50
CA ALA A 375 -8.15 46.41 -15.41
C ALA A 375 -8.74 47.65 -14.70
N GLN A 376 -9.20 47.51 -13.45
CA GLN A 376 -9.82 48.58 -12.65
C GLN A 376 -8.85 49.26 -11.67
N LEU A 377 -7.61 48.76 -11.57
CA LEU A 377 -6.59 49.34 -10.69
C LEU A 377 -6.21 50.76 -11.14
N HIS A 378 -6.03 51.63 -10.14
CA HIS A 378 -5.56 53.01 -10.32
C HIS A 378 -4.03 53.03 -10.35
N GLY A 379 -3.47 53.82 -11.27
CA GLY A 379 -2.02 53.94 -11.47
C GLY A 379 -1.44 52.90 -12.44
N ARG A 380 -0.63 53.37 -13.40
CA ARG A 380 -0.01 52.53 -14.45
C ARG A 380 0.90 51.46 -13.87
N ARG A 381 1.69 51.78 -12.84
CA ARG A 381 2.63 50.84 -12.18
C ARG A 381 1.90 49.67 -11.51
N ARG A 382 0.89 49.94 -10.66
CA ARG A 382 0.09 48.89 -9.98
C ARG A 382 -0.63 47.98 -10.98
N ARG A 383 -1.20 48.56 -12.04
CA ARG A 383 -1.85 47.79 -13.12
C ARG A 383 -0.86 46.89 -13.86
N THR A 384 0.35 47.38 -14.12
CA THR A 384 1.40 46.62 -14.81
C THR A 384 1.89 45.47 -13.95
N LEU A 385 2.19 45.72 -12.67
CA LEU A 385 2.61 44.68 -11.71
C LEU A 385 1.52 43.61 -11.52
N ALA A 386 0.26 44.01 -11.38
CA ALA A 386 -0.85 43.05 -11.27
C ALA A 386 -0.99 42.19 -12.54
N ARG A 387 -0.85 42.78 -13.73
CA ARG A 387 -0.88 42.02 -15.00
C ARG A 387 0.31 41.09 -15.17
N LEU A 388 1.51 41.49 -14.74
CA LEU A 388 2.68 40.62 -14.76
C LEU A 388 2.50 39.44 -13.81
N GLY A 389 2.10 39.68 -12.56
CA GLY A 389 1.82 38.62 -11.60
C GLY A 389 0.72 37.66 -12.07
N LEU A 390 -0.41 38.20 -12.57
CA LEU A 390 -1.46 37.38 -13.16
C LEU A 390 -1.00 36.65 -14.42
N GLY A 391 -0.12 37.25 -15.23
CA GLY A 391 0.50 36.61 -16.38
C GLY A 391 1.31 35.40 -15.98
N VAL A 392 2.21 35.54 -14.99
CA VAL A 392 3.00 34.43 -14.42
C VAL A 392 2.07 33.35 -13.85
N CYS A 393 1.07 33.72 -13.05
CA CYS A 393 0.09 32.78 -12.52
C CYS A 393 -0.66 32.05 -13.64
N SER A 394 -1.07 32.75 -14.70
CA SER A 394 -1.82 32.14 -15.81
C SER A 394 -0.95 31.20 -16.64
N VAL A 395 0.31 31.57 -16.89
CA VAL A 395 1.27 30.69 -17.58
C VAL A 395 1.53 29.43 -16.76
N LEU A 396 1.72 29.56 -15.44
CA LEU A 396 1.90 28.43 -14.55
C LEU A 396 0.68 27.49 -14.59
N VAL A 397 -0.53 28.04 -14.43
CA VAL A 397 -1.77 27.26 -14.47
C VAL A 397 -1.93 26.57 -15.82
N VAL A 398 -1.73 27.29 -16.93
CA VAL A 398 -1.85 26.72 -18.28
C VAL A 398 -0.79 25.65 -18.54
N ALA A 399 0.45 25.83 -18.08
CA ALA A 399 1.51 24.84 -18.28
C ALA A 399 1.22 23.53 -17.53
N LEU A 400 0.83 23.62 -16.26
CA LEU A 400 0.45 22.45 -15.46
C LEU A 400 -0.79 21.75 -16.01
N SER A 401 -1.80 22.53 -16.39
CA SER A 401 -3.01 21.99 -17.00
C SER A 401 -2.74 21.34 -18.36
N ALA A 402 -1.94 21.96 -19.22
CA ALA A 402 -1.62 21.42 -20.54
C ALA A 402 -0.85 20.10 -20.43
N GLN A 403 0.04 19.95 -19.44
CA GLN A 403 0.69 18.67 -19.17
C GLN A 403 -0.31 17.60 -18.73
N ALA A 404 -1.21 17.94 -17.79
CA ALA A 404 -2.26 17.03 -17.34
C ALA A 404 -3.22 16.66 -18.49
N ASP A 405 -3.55 17.60 -19.37
CA ASP A 405 -4.37 17.36 -20.56
C ASP A 405 -3.67 16.47 -21.59
N ALA A 406 -2.37 16.65 -21.80
CA ALA A 406 -1.58 15.78 -22.66
C ALA A 406 -1.61 14.34 -22.14
N ASN A 407 -1.42 14.15 -20.83
CA ASN A 407 -1.52 12.85 -20.18
C ASN A 407 -2.94 12.26 -20.32
N LEU A 408 -3.98 13.04 -20.01
CA LEU A 408 -5.37 12.65 -20.18
C LEU A 408 -5.70 12.21 -21.61
N LEU A 409 -5.19 12.89 -22.63
CA LEU A 409 -5.61 12.68 -24.02
C LEU A 409 -4.75 11.66 -24.77
N THR A 410 -3.48 11.51 -24.40
CA THR A 410 -2.50 10.77 -25.23
C THR A 410 -1.72 9.69 -24.50
N ASP A 411 -1.59 9.76 -23.18
CA ASP A 411 -0.76 8.83 -22.43
C ASP A 411 -1.57 7.57 -22.01
N PRO A 412 -1.15 6.36 -22.44
CA PRO A 412 -1.81 5.11 -22.06
C PRO A 412 -1.78 4.82 -20.55
N THR A 413 -0.77 5.29 -19.81
CA THR A 413 -0.67 5.05 -18.36
C THR A 413 -1.84 5.65 -17.59
N TYR A 414 -2.44 6.73 -18.11
CA TYR A 414 -3.60 7.40 -17.53
C TYR A 414 -4.92 7.04 -18.22
N ALA A 415 -4.91 6.03 -19.11
CA ALA A 415 -6.13 5.53 -19.70
C ALA A 415 -6.94 4.72 -18.67
N THR A 416 -8.26 4.72 -18.86
CA THR A 416 -9.15 3.76 -18.21
C THR A 416 -8.91 2.35 -18.77
N GLU A 417 -9.49 1.36 -18.11
CA GLU A 417 -9.34 -0.06 -18.41
C GLU A 417 -9.80 -0.43 -19.83
N ASP A 418 -9.01 -1.25 -20.53
CA ASP A 418 -9.25 -1.60 -21.93
C ASP A 418 -10.17 -2.82 -22.12
N TRP A 419 -11.41 -2.68 -21.67
CA TRP A 419 -12.46 -3.70 -21.82
C TRP A 419 -12.70 -4.11 -23.28
N ARG A 420 -12.52 -3.17 -24.22
CA ARG A 420 -12.72 -3.42 -25.65
C ARG A 420 -11.72 -4.47 -26.15
N SER A 421 -10.43 -4.25 -25.89
CA SER A 421 -9.38 -5.16 -26.37
C SER A 421 -9.46 -6.54 -25.73
N VAL A 422 -9.72 -6.63 -24.41
CA VAL A 422 -9.90 -7.92 -23.72
C VAL A 422 -11.09 -8.69 -24.30
N ALA A 423 -12.25 -8.04 -24.43
CA ALA A 423 -13.45 -8.66 -24.96
C ALA A 423 -13.24 -9.17 -26.39
N HIS A 424 -12.65 -8.36 -27.26
CA HIS A 424 -12.33 -8.77 -28.63
C HIS A 424 -11.37 -9.98 -28.65
N TYR A 425 -10.29 -9.94 -27.88
CA TYR A 425 -9.32 -11.03 -27.83
C TYR A 425 -9.96 -12.35 -27.39
N VAL A 426 -10.75 -12.34 -26.32
CA VAL A 426 -11.43 -13.54 -25.84
C VAL A 426 -12.46 -14.02 -26.87
N MET A 427 -13.26 -13.13 -27.46
CA MET A 427 -14.26 -13.51 -28.46
C MET A 427 -13.63 -14.09 -29.73
N GLU A 428 -12.44 -13.66 -30.12
CA GLU A 428 -11.69 -14.20 -31.26
C GLU A 428 -11.05 -15.56 -30.96
N ASN A 429 -10.74 -15.86 -29.70
CA ASN A 429 -10.00 -17.06 -29.30
C ASN A 429 -10.85 -18.12 -28.57
N ARG A 430 -12.12 -17.81 -28.23
CA ARG A 430 -13.01 -18.75 -27.55
C ARG A 430 -13.68 -19.73 -28.53
N ALA A 431 -13.94 -20.94 -28.07
CA ALA A 431 -14.81 -21.88 -28.76
C ALA A 431 -16.29 -21.72 -28.32
N PRO A 432 -17.26 -22.15 -29.14
CA PRO A 432 -18.65 -22.24 -28.70
C PRO A 432 -18.76 -23.18 -27.48
N GLY A 433 -19.38 -22.69 -26.40
CA GLY A 433 -19.53 -23.43 -25.14
C GLY A 433 -18.50 -23.09 -24.06
N ASP A 434 -17.46 -22.31 -24.38
CA ASP A 434 -16.54 -21.77 -23.37
C ASP A 434 -17.28 -20.85 -22.40
N VAL A 435 -16.88 -20.90 -21.13
CA VAL A 435 -17.44 -20.05 -20.06
C VAL A 435 -16.50 -18.88 -19.80
N ILE A 436 -17.06 -17.68 -19.67
CA ILE A 436 -16.33 -16.46 -19.35
C ILE A 436 -16.77 -16.00 -17.96
N ILE A 437 -15.87 -16.13 -17.01
CA ILE A 437 -16.02 -15.61 -15.66
C ILE A 437 -15.55 -14.17 -15.63
N VAL A 438 -16.38 -13.28 -15.09
CA VAL A 438 -16.00 -11.89 -14.83
C VAL A 438 -16.02 -11.66 -13.32
N GLU A 439 -14.86 -11.29 -12.77
CA GLU A 439 -14.68 -10.88 -11.39
C GLU A 439 -14.16 -9.44 -11.37
N THR A 440 -14.66 -8.51 -10.58
CA THR A 440 -15.88 -8.43 -9.77
C THR A 440 -17.17 -8.54 -10.61
N GLY A 441 -18.06 -9.49 -10.32
CA GLY A 441 -19.22 -9.80 -11.18
C GLY A 441 -20.17 -8.65 -11.52
N SER A 442 -20.32 -7.65 -10.62
CA SER A 442 -21.11 -6.44 -10.92
C SER A 442 -20.60 -5.62 -12.11
N VAL A 443 -19.38 -5.86 -12.59
CA VAL A 443 -18.80 -5.18 -13.75
C VAL A 443 -19.17 -5.81 -15.09
N PHE A 444 -20.00 -6.85 -15.08
CA PHE A 444 -20.51 -7.49 -16.28
C PHE A 444 -21.05 -6.52 -17.37
N PRO A 445 -21.58 -5.31 -17.07
CA PRO A 445 -22.00 -4.39 -18.13
C PRO A 445 -20.85 -3.97 -19.06
N ALA A 446 -19.63 -3.83 -18.53
CA ALA A 446 -18.44 -3.48 -19.32
C ALA A 446 -18.08 -4.59 -20.31
N TRP A 447 -18.17 -5.84 -19.87
CA TRP A 447 -18.04 -7.01 -20.75
C TRP A 447 -19.17 -7.08 -21.78
N ALA A 448 -20.42 -7.03 -21.30
CA ALA A 448 -21.62 -7.24 -22.12
C ALA A 448 -21.77 -6.19 -23.22
N TYR A 449 -21.27 -4.97 -23.02
CA TYR A 449 -21.24 -3.93 -24.04
C TYR A 449 -20.45 -4.34 -25.30
N TYR A 450 -19.34 -5.06 -25.13
CA TYR A 450 -18.46 -5.46 -26.23
C TYR A 450 -18.68 -6.89 -26.73
N ALA A 451 -18.95 -7.83 -25.81
CA ALA A 451 -19.01 -9.27 -26.10
C ALA A 451 -20.41 -9.89 -25.94
N GLY A 452 -21.39 -9.14 -25.41
CA GLY A 452 -22.72 -9.67 -25.11
C GLY A 452 -22.75 -10.59 -23.88
N PHE A 453 -23.86 -11.32 -23.72
CA PHE A 453 -24.14 -12.14 -22.54
C PHE A 453 -23.87 -13.65 -22.74
N GLU A 454 -23.48 -14.06 -23.95
CA GLU A 454 -23.34 -15.48 -24.27
C GLU A 454 -22.12 -16.09 -23.56
N GLY A 455 -22.37 -17.08 -22.70
CA GLY A 455 -21.33 -17.78 -21.92
C GLY A 455 -20.80 -16.99 -20.72
N LEU A 456 -21.40 -15.84 -20.39
CA LEU A 456 -20.98 -14.96 -19.30
C LEU A 456 -21.45 -15.50 -17.94
N LEU A 457 -20.52 -15.56 -16.98
CA LEU A 457 -20.74 -15.89 -15.57
C LEU A 457 -20.15 -14.78 -14.69
N PRO A 458 -20.95 -13.80 -14.25
CA PRO A 458 -20.50 -12.81 -13.27
C PRO A 458 -20.35 -13.47 -11.89
N LEU A 459 -19.21 -13.29 -11.22
CA LEU A 459 -18.98 -13.79 -9.87
C LEU A 459 -18.46 -12.68 -8.92
N PRO A 460 -19.10 -12.44 -7.77
CA PRO A 460 -20.46 -12.85 -7.42
C PRO A 460 -21.50 -12.22 -8.37
N ASP A 461 -22.68 -12.86 -8.53
CA ASP A 461 -23.75 -12.39 -9.42
C ASP A 461 -24.58 -11.24 -8.80
N ASP A 462 -23.88 -10.15 -8.46
CA ASP A 462 -24.49 -8.93 -7.95
C ASP A 462 -24.67 -7.90 -9.06
N LYS A 463 -25.82 -7.23 -9.13
CA LYS A 463 -26.06 -6.14 -10.10
C LYS A 463 -25.29 -4.85 -9.77
N LEU A 464 -24.91 -4.68 -8.51
CA LEU A 464 -24.15 -3.55 -7.99
C LEU A 464 -23.09 -4.11 -7.05
N LEU A 465 -21.92 -3.47 -7.00
CA LEU A 465 -20.84 -3.90 -6.13
C LEU A 465 -21.26 -3.87 -4.65
N ASP A 466 -21.33 -5.05 -4.04
CA ASP A 466 -21.49 -5.24 -2.61
C ASP A 466 -20.18 -5.80 -2.02
N VAL A 467 -19.56 -5.05 -1.12
CA VAL A 467 -18.28 -5.43 -0.50
C VAL A 467 -18.43 -6.41 0.65
N THR A 468 -19.66 -6.75 1.03
CA THR A 468 -19.99 -7.74 2.05
C THR A 468 -20.29 -9.11 1.45
N HIS A 469 -20.63 -9.14 0.16
CA HIS A 469 -20.78 -10.36 -0.63
C HIS A 469 -19.45 -10.73 -1.29
N VAL A 470 -18.65 -11.48 -0.55
CA VAL A 470 -17.32 -11.93 -0.97
C VAL A 470 -17.38 -13.42 -1.31
N LEU A 471 -16.64 -13.83 -2.33
CA LEU A 471 -16.48 -15.21 -2.73
C LEU A 471 -15.65 -15.96 -1.69
N ASP A 472 -16.19 -17.09 -1.26
CA ASP A 472 -15.56 -18.06 -0.38
C ASP A 472 -15.56 -19.43 -1.07
N TYR A 473 -15.05 -20.46 -0.39
CA TYR A 473 -15.02 -21.81 -0.96
C TYR A 473 -16.43 -22.31 -1.28
N ALA A 474 -17.40 -22.14 -0.39
CA ALA A 474 -18.72 -22.76 -0.52
C ALA A 474 -19.52 -22.14 -1.67
N ASN A 475 -19.57 -20.81 -1.75
CA ASN A 475 -20.30 -20.11 -2.80
C ASN A 475 -19.57 -20.21 -4.15
N GLY A 476 -18.22 -20.16 -4.16
CA GLY A 476 -17.40 -20.28 -5.36
C GLY A 476 -17.49 -21.68 -5.96
N ALA A 477 -17.27 -22.72 -5.14
CA ALA A 477 -17.39 -24.11 -5.57
C ALA A 477 -18.79 -24.44 -6.12
N ALA A 478 -19.85 -23.99 -5.44
CA ALA A 478 -21.22 -24.20 -5.89
C ALA A 478 -21.49 -23.54 -7.25
N ALA A 479 -21.03 -22.29 -7.45
CA ALA A 479 -21.18 -21.59 -8.71
C ALA A 479 -20.40 -22.26 -9.86
N LEU A 480 -19.16 -22.65 -9.61
CA LEU A 480 -18.32 -23.36 -10.60
C LEU A 480 -18.89 -24.74 -10.94
N ASN A 481 -19.38 -25.49 -9.95
CA ASN A 481 -20.06 -26.76 -10.20
C ASN A 481 -21.30 -26.58 -11.07
N ALA A 482 -22.10 -25.53 -10.86
CA ALA A 482 -23.28 -25.29 -11.69
C ALA A 482 -22.92 -24.91 -13.13
N ALA A 483 -21.90 -24.06 -13.33
CA ALA A 483 -21.60 -23.46 -14.62
C ALA A 483 -20.66 -24.30 -15.51
N LEU A 484 -19.78 -25.11 -14.93
CA LEU A 484 -18.66 -25.72 -15.66
C LEU A 484 -18.87 -27.20 -16.06
N GLN A 485 -20.10 -27.72 -15.99
CA GLN A 485 -20.37 -29.15 -16.25
C GLN A 485 -20.03 -29.60 -17.68
N ASN A 486 -20.21 -28.73 -18.67
CA ASN A 486 -20.12 -29.07 -20.10
C ASN A 486 -19.09 -28.20 -20.85
N THR A 487 -18.10 -27.67 -20.14
CA THR A 487 -17.02 -26.88 -20.75
C THR A 487 -15.66 -27.54 -20.58
N SER A 488 -14.79 -27.36 -21.56
CA SER A 488 -13.37 -27.72 -21.50
C SER A 488 -12.46 -26.52 -21.32
N GLN A 489 -12.98 -25.29 -21.45
CA GLN A 489 -12.18 -24.07 -21.30
C GLN A 489 -12.94 -22.99 -20.53
N VAL A 490 -12.20 -22.26 -19.71
CA VAL A 490 -12.69 -21.12 -18.94
C VAL A 490 -11.79 -19.92 -19.15
N TRP A 491 -12.40 -18.77 -19.40
CA TRP A 491 -11.74 -17.48 -19.42
C TRP A 491 -12.11 -16.73 -18.14
N LEU A 492 -11.13 -16.22 -17.42
CA LEU A 492 -11.32 -15.44 -16.21
C LEU A 492 -10.82 -14.02 -16.45
N VAL A 493 -11.75 -13.06 -16.46
CA VAL A 493 -11.49 -11.63 -16.64
C VAL A 493 -11.58 -10.97 -15.27
N THR A 494 -10.50 -10.34 -14.82
CA THR A 494 -10.42 -9.74 -13.48
C THR A 494 -10.29 -8.22 -13.52
N TRP A 495 -11.06 -7.55 -12.66
CA TRP A 495 -10.99 -6.13 -12.32
C TRP A 495 -11.48 -5.94 -10.90
N LEU A 496 -10.63 -5.34 -10.05
CA LEU A 496 -10.89 -5.19 -8.60
C LEU A 496 -11.23 -6.53 -7.91
N GLU A 497 -10.71 -7.65 -8.41
CA GLU A 497 -10.92 -8.99 -7.87
C GLU A 497 -10.59 -9.06 -6.39
N THR A 498 -9.62 -8.28 -5.90
CA THR A 498 -9.28 -8.21 -4.47
C THR A 498 -10.41 -7.72 -3.57
N ILE A 499 -11.49 -7.15 -4.13
CA ILE A 499 -12.68 -6.71 -3.38
C ILE A 499 -13.65 -7.87 -3.20
N THR A 500 -13.94 -8.64 -4.26
CA THR A 500 -14.97 -9.68 -4.27
C THR A 500 -14.44 -11.11 -4.19
N ASP A 501 -13.20 -11.35 -4.58
CA ASP A 501 -12.44 -12.59 -4.31
C ASP A 501 -11.04 -12.23 -3.75
N PRO A 502 -10.97 -11.68 -2.52
CA PRO A 502 -9.71 -11.28 -1.91
C PRO A 502 -8.75 -12.45 -1.71
N THR A 503 -9.27 -13.69 -1.60
CA THR A 503 -8.47 -14.89 -1.34
C THR A 503 -8.02 -15.60 -2.61
N GLY A 504 -8.53 -15.20 -3.77
CA GLY A 504 -8.30 -15.87 -5.04
C GLY A 504 -8.85 -17.30 -5.05
N VAL A 505 -10.01 -17.53 -4.43
CA VAL A 505 -10.65 -18.84 -4.34
C VAL A 505 -11.09 -19.34 -5.71
N VAL A 506 -11.64 -18.49 -6.58
CA VAL A 506 -12.07 -18.87 -7.93
C VAL A 506 -10.89 -19.33 -8.78
N PRO A 507 -9.80 -18.55 -8.94
CA PRO A 507 -8.65 -19.04 -9.68
C PRO A 507 -7.95 -20.23 -9.02
N ALA A 508 -8.00 -20.37 -7.69
CA ALA A 508 -7.46 -21.55 -7.00
C ALA A 508 -8.26 -22.82 -7.37
N LEU A 509 -9.60 -22.74 -7.34
CA LEU A 509 -10.47 -23.84 -7.74
C LEU A 509 -10.34 -24.16 -9.23
N LEU A 510 -10.23 -23.16 -10.12
CA LEU A 510 -9.99 -23.41 -11.54
C LEU A 510 -8.67 -24.15 -11.79
N GLY A 511 -7.61 -23.81 -11.04
CA GLY A 511 -6.32 -24.50 -11.08
C GLY A 511 -6.39 -25.98 -10.68
N GLU A 512 -7.33 -26.36 -9.82
CA GLU A 512 -7.60 -27.77 -9.45
C GLU A 512 -8.31 -28.56 -10.55
N LEU A 513 -9.00 -27.89 -11.47
CA LEU A 513 -9.69 -28.53 -12.60
C LEU A 513 -8.79 -28.70 -13.81
N GLY A 514 -7.76 -27.85 -13.97
CA GLY A 514 -6.90 -27.89 -15.14
C GLY A 514 -5.81 -26.84 -15.15
N ALA A 515 -4.89 -26.97 -16.10
CA ALA A 515 -3.74 -26.09 -16.21
C ALA A 515 -4.12 -24.71 -16.74
N GLU A 516 -3.49 -23.68 -16.18
CA GLU A 516 -3.55 -22.32 -16.72
C GLU A 516 -2.73 -22.21 -18.01
N VAL A 517 -3.30 -21.56 -19.01
CA VAL A 517 -2.69 -21.36 -20.31
C VAL A 517 -2.31 -19.88 -20.45
N PRO A 518 -1.08 -19.54 -20.86
CA PRO A 518 -0.63 -18.17 -21.00
C PRO A 518 -1.55 -17.30 -21.88
N THR A 519 -1.72 -16.05 -21.47
CA THR A 519 -2.54 -15.00 -22.08
C THR A 519 -1.75 -13.69 -22.16
N PRO A 520 -2.09 -12.78 -23.09
CA PRO A 520 -1.50 -11.46 -23.13
C PRO A 520 -2.01 -10.58 -21.98
N GLU A 521 -1.22 -9.58 -21.61
CA GLU A 521 -1.61 -8.56 -20.64
C GLU A 521 -2.45 -7.45 -21.28
N PHE A 522 -3.36 -6.88 -20.50
CA PHE A 522 -4.21 -5.77 -20.91
C PHE A 522 -4.16 -4.64 -19.89
N HIS A 523 -4.31 -3.41 -20.36
CA HIS A 523 -4.23 -2.24 -19.49
C HIS A 523 -5.37 -2.22 -18.47
N GLY A 524 -5.01 -2.33 -17.19
CA GLY A 524 -5.92 -2.25 -16.06
C GLY A 524 -6.85 -3.45 -15.86
N LEU A 525 -6.63 -4.56 -16.59
CA LEU A 525 -7.44 -5.78 -16.51
C LEU A 525 -6.56 -7.02 -16.49
N GLY A 526 -6.92 -7.99 -15.66
CA GLY A 526 -6.33 -9.33 -15.72
C GLY A 526 -7.14 -10.22 -16.67
N LEU A 527 -6.42 -11.05 -17.44
CA LEU A 527 -7.02 -12.12 -18.23
C LEU A 527 -6.27 -13.42 -17.97
N ARG A 528 -7.01 -14.45 -17.56
CA ARG A 528 -6.48 -15.80 -17.33
C ARG A 528 -7.30 -16.81 -18.11
N ARG A 529 -6.68 -17.92 -18.52
CA ARG A 529 -7.36 -19.00 -19.26
C ARG A 529 -7.01 -20.34 -18.65
N PHE A 530 -8.01 -21.19 -18.46
CA PHE A 530 -7.85 -22.54 -17.90
C PHE A 530 -8.35 -23.59 -18.87
N ALA A 531 -7.52 -24.61 -19.14
CA ALA A 531 -7.90 -25.78 -19.92
C ALA A 531 -8.28 -26.91 -18.96
N LEU A 532 -9.58 -27.17 -18.82
CA LEU A 532 -10.10 -28.10 -17.82
C LEU A 532 -9.78 -29.55 -18.22
N ALA A 533 -9.07 -30.26 -17.34
CA ALA A 533 -8.73 -31.67 -17.51
C ALA A 533 -9.81 -32.60 -16.90
N ARG A 534 -10.62 -32.08 -15.97
CA ARG A 534 -11.75 -32.77 -15.35
C ARG A 534 -12.96 -31.85 -15.20
N ARG A 535 -14.13 -32.45 -14.97
CA ARG A 535 -15.37 -31.69 -14.70
C ARG A 535 -15.33 -31.07 -13.31
N ALA A 536 -16.06 -29.97 -13.12
CA ALA A 536 -16.28 -29.38 -11.82
C ALA A 536 -17.19 -30.26 -10.96
N ASP A 537 -16.64 -30.82 -9.90
CA ASP A 537 -17.32 -31.72 -8.95
C ASP A 537 -16.86 -31.48 -7.51
N PHE A 538 -16.70 -30.21 -7.14
CA PHE A 538 -16.22 -29.83 -5.82
C PHE A 538 -17.22 -30.23 -4.71
N PRO A 539 -16.75 -30.82 -3.60
CA PRO A 539 -17.60 -31.08 -2.44
C PRO A 539 -18.05 -29.78 -1.76
N PRO A 540 -19.16 -29.80 -1.00
CA PRO A 540 -19.70 -28.61 -0.32
C PRO A 540 -18.77 -28.02 0.74
N GLU A 541 -17.91 -28.86 1.35
CA GLU A 541 -16.80 -28.43 2.20
C GLU A 541 -15.48 -28.72 1.47
N PRO A 542 -14.42 -27.94 1.69
CA PRO A 542 -13.13 -28.20 1.05
C PRO A 542 -12.57 -29.55 1.48
N ASP A 543 -11.90 -30.23 0.56
CA ASP A 543 -11.16 -31.46 0.88
C ASP A 543 -9.93 -31.09 1.73
N LEU A 544 -9.88 -31.60 2.97
CA LEU A 544 -8.86 -31.25 3.95
C LEU A 544 -7.92 -32.43 4.19
N THR A 545 -6.63 -32.13 4.37
CA THR A 545 -5.69 -33.11 4.93
C THR A 545 -6.04 -33.39 6.40
N GLU A 546 -6.40 -32.35 7.15
CA GLU A 546 -6.85 -32.48 8.53
C GLU A 546 -7.79 -31.34 8.94
N ARG A 547 -8.82 -31.69 9.71
CA ARG A 547 -9.73 -30.73 10.36
C ARG A 547 -9.34 -30.58 11.81
N LEU A 548 -8.73 -29.45 12.14
CA LEU A 548 -8.22 -29.17 13.48
C LEU A 548 -9.28 -28.52 14.37
N ALA A 549 -10.04 -27.56 13.84
CA ALA A 549 -11.00 -26.73 14.57
C ALA A 549 -10.47 -26.18 15.92
N THR A 550 -9.16 -25.91 16.00
CA THR A 550 -8.48 -25.55 17.25
C THR A 550 -8.32 -24.03 17.33
N PRO A 551 -8.78 -23.37 18.42
CA PRO A 551 -8.55 -21.94 18.62
C PRO A 551 -7.04 -21.66 18.69
N THR A 552 -6.54 -20.82 17.79
CA THR A 552 -5.11 -20.44 17.75
C THR A 552 -4.87 -19.18 18.56
N LEU A 553 -5.68 -18.16 18.34
CA LEU A 553 -5.70 -16.91 19.11
C LEU A 553 -7.15 -16.60 19.52
N PRO A 554 -7.39 -15.70 20.49
CA PRO A 554 -8.74 -15.29 20.85
C PRO A 554 -9.54 -14.86 19.61
N HIS A 555 -10.68 -15.54 19.40
CA HIS A 555 -11.60 -15.35 18.27
C HIS A 555 -11.05 -15.72 16.87
N LEU A 556 -9.85 -16.27 16.77
CA LEU A 556 -9.26 -16.73 15.50
C LEU A 556 -8.90 -18.23 15.57
N THR A 557 -9.59 -19.01 14.75
CA THR A 557 -9.47 -20.48 14.74
C THR A 557 -8.92 -20.95 13.40
N LEU A 558 -7.92 -21.82 13.43
CA LEU A 558 -7.51 -22.59 12.27
C LEU A 558 -8.50 -23.75 12.12
N TRP A 559 -9.42 -23.62 11.15
CA TRP A 559 -10.50 -24.59 10.93
C TRP A 559 -9.97 -25.89 10.34
N GLY A 560 -9.09 -25.80 9.35
CA GLY A 560 -8.43 -26.94 8.72
C GLY A 560 -7.38 -26.51 7.72
N TYR A 561 -6.66 -27.48 7.16
CA TYR A 561 -5.65 -27.24 6.14
C TYR A 561 -5.60 -28.39 5.12
N ARG A 562 -5.07 -28.09 3.94
CA ARG A 562 -4.82 -29.04 2.86
C ARG A 562 -3.36 -28.90 2.41
N LEU A 563 -2.68 -30.03 2.41
CA LEU A 563 -1.34 -30.23 1.87
C LEU A 563 -1.44 -30.98 0.54
N PRO A 564 -0.44 -30.86 -0.34
CA PRO A 564 -0.35 -31.68 -1.55
C PRO A 564 -0.37 -33.18 -1.21
N GLN A 565 -1.24 -33.93 -1.89
CA GLN A 565 -1.41 -35.37 -1.65
C GLN A 565 -0.27 -36.22 -2.23
N ALA A 566 0.37 -35.74 -3.30
CA ALA A 566 1.48 -36.41 -3.96
C ALA A 566 2.83 -35.82 -3.50
N PRO A 567 3.88 -36.65 -3.35
CA PRO A 567 5.23 -36.17 -3.08
C PRO A 567 5.68 -35.14 -4.13
N GLN A 568 6.29 -34.04 -3.67
CA GLN A 568 6.68 -32.91 -4.51
C GLN A 568 8.20 -32.85 -4.66
N PRO A 569 8.76 -32.55 -5.84
CA PRO A 569 10.17 -32.22 -5.99
C PRO A 569 10.56 -31.02 -5.11
N VAL A 570 11.74 -31.03 -4.50
CA VAL A 570 12.21 -29.90 -3.64
C VAL A 570 12.29 -28.56 -4.37
N ASP A 571 12.44 -28.57 -5.70
CA ASP A 571 12.48 -27.37 -6.56
C ASP A 571 11.09 -26.93 -7.05
N SER A 572 10.02 -27.58 -6.58
CA SER A 572 8.64 -27.19 -6.86
C SER A 572 8.01 -26.43 -5.68
N THR A 573 7.04 -25.56 -5.98
CA THR A 573 6.30 -24.83 -4.95
C THR A 573 5.32 -25.76 -4.25
N LEU A 574 5.43 -25.84 -2.93
CA LEU A 574 4.48 -26.48 -2.05
C LEU A 574 3.34 -25.51 -1.72
N ASP A 575 2.21 -25.65 -2.40
CA ASP A 575 1.01 -24.87 -2.13
C ASP A 575 0.29 -25.40 -0.89
N VAL A 576 0.39 -24.67 0.23
CA VAL A 576 -0.31 -25.00 1.47
C VAL A 576 -1.59 -24.17 1.58
N TRP A 577 -2.73 -24.83 1.66
CA TRP A 577 -4.02 -24.17 1.82
C TRP A 577 -4.44 -24.27 3.28
N THR A 578 -4.87 -23.17 3.86
CA THR A 578 -5.42 -23.10 5.21
C THR A 578 -6.79 -22.48 5.17
N PHE A 579 -7.64 -22.86 6.11
CA PHE A 579 -8.97 -22.32 6.26
C PHE A 579 -9.12 -21.78 7.67
N TRP A 580 -9.42 -20.50 7.77
CA TRP A 580 -9.55 -19.79 9.04
C TRP A 580 -10.99 -19.41 9.29
N VAL A 581 -11.40 -19.38 10.55
CA VAL A 581 -12.75 -18.96 10.93
C VAL A 581 -12.71 -18.05 12.15
N THR A 582 -13.64 -17.11 12.19
CA THR A 582 -13.96 -16.30 13.37
C THR A 582 -15.46 -16.37 13.63
N GLU A 583 -15.83 -16.48 14.90
CA GLU A 583 -17.24 -16.41 15.34
C GLU A 583 -17.65 -14.98 15.72
N ASP A 584 -16.68 -14.08 15.93
CA ASP A 584 -16.92 -12.69 16.32
C ASP A 584 -15.96 -11.75 15.56
N PRO A 585 -16.30 -11.40 14.30
CA PRO A 585 -15.52 -10.45 13.50
C PRO A 585 -15.25 -9.13 14.23
N ALA A 586 -16.23 -8.63 14.99
CA ALA A 586 -16.14 -7.34 15.68
C ALA A 586 -15.07 -7.33 16.80
N ALA A 587 -14.82 -8.47 17.45
CA ALA A 587 -13.80 -8.60 18.49
C ALA A 587 -12.36 -8.35 18.00
N HIS A 588 -12.11 -8.44 16.70
CA HIS A 588 -10.78 -8.22 16.13
C HIS A 588 -10.40 -6.73 16.03
N GLY A 589 -11.36 -5.82 15.89
CA GLY A 589 -11.10 -4.39 15.73
C GLY A 589 -10.07 -4.10 14.63
N GLU A 590 -9.09 -3.24 14.91
CA GLU A 590 -8.01 -2.88 13.97
C GLU A 590 -6.74 -3.76 14.08
N ARG A 591 -6.82 -4.94 14.72
CA ARG A 591 -5.65 -5.81 14.91
C ARG A 591 -5.12 -6.36 13.57
N PHE A 592 -3.80 -6.37 13.44
CA PHE A 592 -3.10 -6.95 12.30
C PHE A 592 -2.47 -8.28 12.68
N TYR A 593 -2.98 -9.36 12.08
CA TYR A 593 -2.48 -10.71 12.26
C TYR A 593 -1.42 -11.01 11.20
N GLN A 594 -0.36 -11.69 11.60
CA GLN A 594 0.69 -12.19 10.73
C GLN A 594 0.76 -13.71 10.87
N VAL A 595 1.12 -14.36 9.77
CA VAL A 595 1.36 -15.80 9.69
C VAL A 595 2.78 -16.02 9.19
N ALA A 596 3.49 -16.91 9.85
CA ALA A 596 4.76 -17.46 9.40
C ALA A 596 4.61 -18.97 9.24
N LEU A 597 4.69 -19.46 8.01
CA LEU A 597 4.72 -20.88 7.70
C LEU A 597 6.17 -21.29 7.43
N ARG A 598 6.68 -22.27 8.18
CA ARG A 598 8.07 -22.75 8.09
C ARG A 598 8.10 -24.21 7.73
N LEU A 599 9.00 -24.60 6.83
CA LEU A 599 9.24 -26.00 6.49
C LEU A 599 10.47 -26.50 7.24
N LEU A 600 10.27 -27.39 8.22
CA LEU A 600 11.33 -27.90 9.08
C LEU A 600 11.64 -29.35 8.74
N ASP A 601 12.92 -29.73 8.73
CA ASP A 601 13.30 -31.15 8.72
C ASP A 601 13.20 -31.76 10.12
N ALA A 602 13.41 -33.08 10.25
CA ALA A 602 13.37 -33.75 11.55
C ALA A 602 14.55 -33.42 12.50
N ARG A 603 15.54 -32.61 12.07
CA ARG A 603 16.56 -32.00 12.96
C ARG A 603 16.13 -30.63 13.47
N GLY A 604 15.04 -30.08 12.94
CA GLY A 604 14.53 -28.74 13.23
C GLY A 604 15.13 -27.65 12.33
N ASP A 605 15.86 -28.02 11.28
CA ASP A 605 16.44 -27.05 10.35
C ASP A 605 15.38 -26.51 9.40
N GLU A 606 15.41 -25.20 9.17
CA GLU A 606 14.46 -24.51 8.29
C GLU A 606 14.97 -24.52 6.85
N TRP A 607 14.12 -25.01 5.95
CA TRP A 607 14.40 -25.16 4.53
C TRP A 607 13.51 -24.28 3.64
N ALA A 608 12.41 -23.76 4.18
CA ALA A 608 11.53 -22.81 3.51
C ALA A 608 10.79 -21.95 4.54
N ARG A 609 10.45 -20.71 4.17
CA ARG A 609 9.60 -19.83 4.97
C ARG A 609 8.69 -19.00 4.07
N PHE A 610 7.43 -18.88 4.47
CA PHE A 610 6.47 -17.92 3.96
C PHE A 610 5.99 -17.01 5.10
N ASN A 611 5.92 -15.70 4.87
CA ASN A 611 5.32 -14.76 5.81
C ASN A 611 4.18 -14.00 5.11
N GLY A 612 3.04 -13.87 5.77
CA GLY A 612 1.87 -13.19 5.21
C GLY A 612 0.78 -12.95 6.25
N THR A 613 -0.47 -12.87 5.80
CA THR A 613 -1.66 -12.77 6.67
C THR A 613 -2.44 -14.09 6.65
N PRO A 614 -3.37 -14.33 7.60
CA PRO A 614 -4.19 -15.55 7.62
C PRO A 614 -4.97 -15.84 6.33
N ALA A 615 -5.35 -14.81 5.58
CA ALA A 615 -6.09 -14.95 4.32
C ALA A 615 -5.35 -14.19 3.22
N SER A 616 -5.72 -12.93 3.02
CA SER A 616 -5.12 -12.04 2.04
C SER A 616 -5.02 -10.62 2.62
N GLY A 617 -4.00 -9.87 2.21
CA GLY A 617 -3.55 -8.59 2.77
C GLY A 617 -4.60 -7.80 3.57
N ASP A 618 -5.51 -7.11 2.89
CA ASP A 618 -6.54 -6.24 3.49
C ASP A 618 -7.88 -6.93 3.79
N TYR A 619 -8.01 -8.25 3.57
CA TYR A 619 -9.19 -9.02 3.96
C TYR A 619 -9.03 -9.61 5.36
N ARG A 620 -9.10 -8.71 6.34
CA ARG A 620 -8.83 -8.98 7.76
C ARG A 620 -9.97 -9.74 8.42
N PRO A 621 -9.71 -10.46 9.54
CA PRO A 621 -10.75 -11.16 10.31
C PRO A 621 -11.97 -10.31 10.69
N SER A 622 -11.82 -8.99 10.85
CA SER A 622 -12.94 -8.08 11.11
C SER A 622 -13.96 -7.99 9.97
N ARG A 623 -13.55 -8.33 8.75
CA ARG A 623 -14.36 -8.31 7.52
C ARG A 623 -14.92 -9.68 7.15
N TRP A 624 -14.56 -10.73 7.88
CA TRP A 624 -14.99 -12.09 7.57
C TRP A 624 -16.45 -12.29 7.99
N GLN A 625 -17.17 -13.12 7.24
CA GLN A 625 -18.49 -13.56 7.68
C GLN A 625 -18.30 -14.55 8.84
N ALA A 626 -19.05 -14.33 9.93
CA ALA A 626 -18.98 -15.17 11.11
C ALA A 626 -19.27 -16.65 10.76
N GLY A 627 -18.44 -17.56 11.26
CA GLY A 627 -18.58 -19.00 11.05
C GLY A 627 -18.21 -19.49 9.63
N THR A 628 -17.78 -18.61 8.72
CA THR A 628 -17.44 -18.99 7.34
C THR A 628 -15.94 -19.27 7.20
N PRO A 629 -15.53 -20.45 6.68
CA PRO A 629 -14.13 -20.75 6.43
C PRO A 629 -13.53 -19.87 5.32
N VAL A 630 -12.52 -19.08 5.67
CA VAL A 630 -11.80 -18.19 4.76
C VAL A 630 -10.47 -18.82 4.34
N LEU A 631 -10.23 -18.86 3.02
CA LEU A 631 -9.02 -19.44 2.44
C LEU A 631 -7.78 -18.55 2.66
N GLY A 632 -6.71 -19.14 3.17
CA GLY A 632 -5.35 -18.62 3.16
C GLY A 632 -4.45 -19.51 2.33
N ARG A 633 -3.77 -18.96 1.32
CA ARG A 633 -2.86 -19.69 0.43
C ARG A 633 -1.42 -19.31 0.70
N TYR A 634 -0.59 -20.29 1.03
CA TYR A 634 0.81 -20.10 1.39
C TYR A 634 1.70 -20.91 0.45
N PRO A 635 2.16 -20.30 -0.66
CA PRO A 635 3.15 -20.93 -1.53
C PRO A 635 4.50 -20.97 -0.80
N LEU A 636 4.97 -22.17 -0.48
CA LEU A 636 6.31 -22.41 0.05
C LEU A 636 7.21 -22.89 -1.07
N THR A 637 8.30 -22.20 -1.35
CA THR A 637 9.36 -22.69 -2.24
C THR A 637 10.51 -23.19 -1.37
N PRO A 638 10.73 -24.51 -1.26
CA PRO A 638 11.89 -25.05 -0.55
C PRO A 638 13.20 -24.63 -1.22
N ASP A 639 14.26 -24.55 -0.43
CA ASP A 639 15.62 -24.44 -0.96
C ASP A 639 15.91 -25.67 -1.85
N PRO A 640 16.42 -25.53 -3.09
CA PRO A 640 16.75 -26.67 -3.95
C PRO A 640 17.72 -27.68 -3.33
N TRP A 641 18.48 -27.27 -2.30
CA TRP A 641 19.39 -28.13 -1.54
C TRP A 641 18.75 -28.83 -0.34
N THR A 642 17.43 -28.69 -0.15
CA THR A 642 16.68 -29.39 0.90
C THR A 642 16.89 -30.90 0.79
N PRO A 643 17.27 -31.60 1.88
CA PRO A 643 17.40 -33.05 1.87
C PRO A 643 16.07 -33.72 1.50
N PRO A 644 16.05 -34.59 0.48
CA PRO A 644 14.84 -35.35 0.14
C PRO A 644 14.42 -36.26 1.30
N GLY A 645 13.11 -36.29 1.57
CA GLY A 645 12.52 -37.04 2.66
C GLY A 645 11.32 -36.33 3.30
N SER A 646 10.97 -36.78 4.50
CA SER A 646 9.84 -36.24 5.26
C SER A 646 10.23 -34.92 5.95
N THR A 647 9.48 -33.86 5.65
CA THR A 647 9.58 -32.53 6.28
C THR A 647 8.25 -32.15 6.90
N THR A 648 8.28 -31.38 7.98
CA THR A 648 7.09 -31.02 8.74
C THR A 648 6.86 -29.51 8.69
N PRO A 649 5.82 -29.04 7.97
CA PRO A 649 5.44 -27.64 8.00
C PRO A 649 4.92 -27.23 9.39
N THR A 650 5.32 -26.06 9.87
CA THR A 650 4.82 -25.45 11.11
C THR A 650 4.27 -24.07 10.80
N LEU A 651 3.01 -23.87 11.16
CA LEU A 651 2.26 -22.64 10.93
C LEU A 651 2.17 -21.85 12.24
N THR A 652 2.77 -20.66 12.28
CA THR A 652 2.71 -19.75 13.41
C THR A 652 1.87 -18.54 13.07
N VAL A 653 0.84 -18.24 13.87
CA VAL A 653 0.05 -17.00 13.78
C VAL A 653 0.37 -16.12 14.99
N TYR A 654 0.53 -14.82 14.76
CA TYR A 654 0.88 -13.88 15.82
C TYR A 654 0.37 -12.46 15.54
N VAL A 655 0.27 -11.67 16.60
CA VAL A 655 0.08 -10.22 16.55
C VAL A 655 1.36 -9.58 17.09
N ALA A 656 1.93 -8.62 16.35
CA ALA A 656 3.23 -8.01 16.72
C ALA A 656 3.19 -7.45 18.17
N GLY A 657 4.14 -7.89 19.00
CA GLY A 657 4.23 -7.49 20.41
C GLY A 657 3.17 -8.10 21.34
N ALA A 658 2.42 -9.11 20.88
CA ALA A 658 1.35 -9.76 21.63
C ALA A 658 1.46 -11.31 21.53
N ALA A 659 0.32 -12.00 21.60
CA ALA A 659 0.27 -13.46 21.61
C ALA A 659 0.63 -14.07 20.25
N SER A 660 1.24 -15.26 20.31
CA SER A 660 1.51 -16.14 19.17
C SER A 660 1.05 -17.56 19.46
N ALA A 661 0.60 -18.28 18.44
CA ALA A 661 0.31 -19.70 18.51
C ALA A 661 0.94 -20.42 17.31
N SER A 662 1.47 -21.62 17.53
CA SER A 662 2.06 -22.45 16.48
C SER A 662 1.33 -23.78 16.39
N VAL A 663 1.07 -24.23 15.17
CA VAL A 663 0.45 -25.50 14.84
C VAL A 663 1.40 -26.27 13.93
N THR A 664 1.79 -27.47 14.36
CA THR A 664 2.57 -28.40 13.53
C THR A 664 1.61 -29.14 12.61
N LEU A 665 1.82 -29.04 11.29
CA LEU A 665 0.99 -29.73 10.29
C LEU A 665 1.50 -31.17 10.08
N GLN A 666 0.73 -31.98 9.35
CA GLN A 666 1.18 -33.30 8.93
C GLN A 666 2.45 -33.23 8.07
N PRO A 667 3.35 -34.23 8.16
CA PRO A 667 4.56 -34.26 7.35
C PRO A 667 4.26 -34.37 5.85
N VAL A 668 5.08 -33.72 5.03
CA VAL A 668 5.07 -33.82 3.56
C VAL A 668 6.33 -34.53 3.10
N GLU A 669 6.18 -35.41 2.10
CA GLU A 669 7.29 -36.09 1.46
C GLU A 669 7.84 -35.27 0.28
N LEU A 670 9.12 -34.95 0.33
CA LEU A 670 9.84 -34.24 -0.73
C LEU A 670 10.72 -35.20 -1.53
N LEU A 671 10.56 -35.16 -2.85
CA LEU A 671 11.38 -35.89 -3.82
C LEU A 671 12.66 -35.11 -4.15
N PRO A 672 13.72 -35.78 -4.63
CA PRO A 672 14.89 -35.10 -5.19
C PRO A 672 14.52 -34.03 -6.23
N ALA A 673 15.35 -33.01 -6.33
CA ALA A 673 15.16 -31.92 -7.30
C ALA A 673 15.08 -32.49 -8.72
N THR A 674 14.23 -31.90 -9.56
CA THR A 674 14.03 -32.32 -10.95
C THR A 674 15.33 -32.24 -11.76
N ALA A 675 16.20 -31.27 -11.42
CA ALA A 675 17.56 -31.15 -11.93
C ALA A 675 18.54 -30.92 -10.77
N PRO A 676 19.79 -31.44 -10.84
CA PRO A 676 20.78 -31.20 -9.79
C PRO A 676 21.07 -29.70 -9.64
N PRO A 677 20.85 -29.10 -8.45
CA PRO A 677 21.10 -27.67 -8.27
C PRO A 677 22.59 -27.34 -8.46
N PRO A 678 22.92 -26.19 -9.07
CA PRO A 678 24.29 -25.70 -9.12
C PRO A 678 24.76 -25.29 -7.72
N LEU A 679 26.06 -25.45 -7.45
CA LEU A 679 26.66 -24.98 -6.20
C LEU A 679 26.43 -23.47 -6.08
N PRO A 680 25.93 -22.94 -4.95
CA PRO A 680 25.70 -21.51 -4.79
C PRO A 680 26.99 -20.71 -5.04
N GLU A 681 26.89 -19.53 -5.67
CA GLU A 681 28.05 -18.69 -6.01
C GLU A 681 28.87 -18.26 -4.79
N ASN A 682 28.23 -18.18 -3.62
CA ASN A 682 28.83 -17.82 -2.34
C ASN A 682 29.33 -19.04 -1.54
N ALA A 683 29.24 -20.25 -2.08
CA ALA A 683 29.82 -21.44 -1.47
C ALA A 683 31.29 -21.59 -1.89
N ILE A 684 32.12 -21.99 -0.94
CA ILE A 684 33.53 -22.29 -1.12
C ILE A 684 33.63 -23.75 -1.61
N PRO A 685 34.05 -23.99 -2.86
CA PRO A 685 34.11 -25.33 -3.41
C PRO A 685 35.23 -26.15 -2.76
N VAL A 686 35.02 -27.46 -2.68
CA VAL A 686 36.06 -28.44 -2.30
C VAL A 686 36.59 -29.07 -3.58
N GLU A 687 37.92 -29.23 -3.67
CA GLU A 687 38.57 -29.84 -4.84
C GLU A 687 38.06 -31.28 -5.09
N PRO A 688 37.73 -31.64 -6.34
CA PRO A 688 37.30 -33.00 -6.67
C PRO A 688 38.35 -34.04 -6.28
N GLY A 689 37.94 -35.10 -5.57
CA GLY A 689 38.84 -36.15 -5.12
C GLY A 689 39.72 -35.79 -3.91
N ALA A 690 39.48 -34.65 -3.25
CA ALA A 690 40.22 -34.24 -2.03
C ALA A 690 39.93 -35.10 -0.78
N ALA A 691 39.08 -36.12 -0.88
CA ALA A 691 38.79 -37.03 0.22
C ALA A 691 40.02 -37.89 0.54
N THR A 692 40.53 -37.79 1.77
CA THR A 692 41.57 -38.69 2.28
C THR A 692 40.93 -39.81 3.11
N ALA A 693 41.27 -41.07 2.78
CA ALA A 693 40.79 -42.35 3.32
C ALA A 693 39.37 -42.79 2.87
N GLY A 694 39.25 -44.05 2.42
CA GLY A 694 37.98 -44.78 2.16
C GLY A 694 37.24 -44.49 0.86
N ALA A 695 36.51 -45.48 0.32
CA ALA A 695 35.57 -45.29 -0.78
C ALA A 695 34.29 -44.62 -0.23
N SER A 696 34.26 -43.29 -0.25
CA SER A 696 33.12 -42.51 0.26
C SER A 696 31.85 -42.77 -0.57
N PRO A 697 30.70 -43.07 0.04
CA PRO A 697 29.43 -43.15 -0.68
C PRO A 697 28.89 -41.78 -1.12
N LEU A 698 29.48 -40.68 -0.63
CA LEU A 698 29.08 -39.30 -0.90
C LEU A 698 30.28 -38.43 -1.31
N GLU A 699 30.04 -37.46 -2.17
CA GLU A 699 31.00 -36.44 -2.56
C GLU A 699 30.64 -35.10 -1.91
N LEU A 700 31.60 -34.47 -1.24
CA LEU A 700 31.45 -33.11 -0.69
C LEU A 700 31.82 -32.10 -1.77
N LEU A 701 30.87 -31.24 -2.15
CA LEU A 701 31.03 -30.24 -3.21
C LEU A 701 31.58 -28.91 -2.69
N GLY A 702 31.25 -28.53 -1.46
CA GLY A 702 31.62 -27.23 -0.91
C GLY A 702 31.00 -26.92 0.44
N PHE A 703 31.35 -25.74 0.97
CA PHE A 703 30.79 -25.18 2.19
C PHE A 703 30.23 -23.77 1.93
N TRP A 704 29.11 -23.44 2.56
CA TRP A 704 28.73 -22.06 2.79
C TRP A 704 28.85 -21.76 4.28
N LEU A 705 29.41 -20.61 4.63
CA LEU A 705 29.63 -20.20 6.01
C LEU A 705 28.97 -18.85 6.26
N SER A 706 28.39 -18.69 7.45
CA SER A 706 27.83 -17.39 7.87
C SER A 706 28.91 -16.30 7.96
N ARG A 707 30.15 -16.69 8.27
CA ARG A 707 31.32 -15.81 8.43
C ARG A 707 32.61 -16.63 8.48
N GLU A 708 33.73 -15.99 8.18
CA GLU A 708 35.08 -16.60 8.18
C GLU A 708 35.92 -16.21 9.40
N THR A 709 35.47 -15.22 10.16
CA THR A 709 36.08 -14.79 11.43
C THR A 709 35.07 -14.90 12.56
N MET A 710 35.45 -15.61 13.62
CA MET A 710 34.61 -15.90 14.79
C MET A 710 35.20 -15.27 16.05
N ARG A 711 34.34 -14.90 16.99
CA ARG A 711 34.74 -14.60 18.38
C ARG A 711 34.43 -15.79 19.29
N PRO A 712 35.12 -15.94 20.43
CA PRO A 712 34.72 -16.89 21.46
C PRO A 712 33.25 -16.74 21.84
N CYS A 713 32.59 -17.84 22.22
CA CYS A 713 31.14 -17.95 22.48
C CYS A 713 30.22 -17.83 21.26
N GLU A 714 30.71 -17.45 20.08
CA GLU A 714 29.88 -17.39 18.88
C GLU A 714 30.00 -18.70 18.09
N PRO A 715 28.89 -19.39 17.78
CA PRO A 715 28.96 -20.61 16.98
C PRO A 715 29.21 -20.30 15.50
N LEU A 716 29.98 -21.16 14.84
CA LEU A 716 30.12 -21.16 13.39
C LEU A 716 28.92 -21.87 12.77
N GLU A 717 28.09 -21.11 12.07
CA GLU A 717 26.92 -21.62 11.35
C GLU A 717 27.21 -21.69 9.85
N GLY A 718 26.76 -22.77 9.21
CA GLY A 718 27.03 -23.00 7.79
C GLY A 718 26.26 -24.18 7.20
N ARG A 719 26.58 -24.49 5.94
CA ARG A 719 26.03 -25.59 5.15
C ARG A 719 27.15 -26.37 4.47
N ALA A 720 27.10 -27.69 4.54
CA ALA A 720 27.94 -28.58 3.74
C ALA A 720 27.11 -29.12 2.56
N PHE A 721 27.61 -29.01 1.33
CA PHE A 721 26.89 -29.40 0.11
C PHE A 721 27.39 -30.75 -0.41
N TRP A 722 26.47 -31.68 -0.68
CA TRP A 722 26.77 -33.06 -1.02
C TRP A 722 26.23 -33.44 -2.39
N ALA A 723 26.94 -34.34 -3.08
CA ALA A 723 26.46 -35.10 -4.23
C ALA A 723 26.47 -36.60 -3.94
N VAL A 724 25.48 -37.29 -4.50
CA VAL A 724 25.30 -38.74 -4.40
C VAL A 724 25.79 -39.40 -5.70
N PRO A 725 27.03 -39.90 -5.79
CA PRO A 725 27.58 -40.46 -7.02
C PRO A 725 26.97 -41.81 -7.42
N ALA A 726 26.55 -42.61 -6.44
CA ALA A 726 25.89 -43.91 -6.61
C ALA A 726 24.72 -44.02 -5.61
N PRO A 727 23.71 -44.89 -5.85
CA PRO A 727 22.54 -44.98 -4.98
C PRO A 727 22.93 -45.17 -3.50
N TYR A 728 22.49 -44.25 -2.65
CA TYR A 728 22.87 -44.21 -1.23
C TYR A 728 21.78 -44.90 -0.39
N ALA A 729 22.11 -46.04 0.21
CA ALA A 729 21.13 -46.91 0.85
C ALA A 729 20.58 -46.31 2.15
N VAL A 730 19.38 -46.75 2.56
CA VAL A 730 18.72 -46.30 3.80
C VAL A 730 19.57 -46.57 5.05
N ALA A 731 20.29 -47.69 5.08
CA ALA A 731 21.19 -48.03 6.19
C ALA A 731 22.36 -47.05 6.31
N ASP A 732 22.91 -46.62 5.16
CA ASP A 732 24.04 -45.70 5.08
C ASP A 732 23.62 -44.26 5.40
N ARG A 733 22.35 -43.89 5.19
CA ARG A 733 21.84 -42.55 5.58
C ARG A 733 21.87 -42.25 7.09
N ARG A 734 22.30 -43.20 7.93
CA ARG A 734 22.61 -43.01 9.36
C ARG A 734 24.03 -42.54 9.62
N ASP A 735 24.85 -42.39 8.58
CA ASP A 735 26.18 -41.80 8.67
C ASP A 735 26.09 -40.37 9.23
N VAL A 736 27.13 -40.00 9.99
CA VAL A 736 27.22 -38.72 10.68
C VAL A 736 28.37 -37.90 10.12
N LEU A 737 28.13 -36.61 10.02
CA LEU A 737 29.13 -35.60 9.71
C LEU A 737 29.75 -35.10 11.00
N ARG A 738 31.05 -35.29 11.16
CA ARG A 738 31.84 -34.60 12.17
C ARG A 738 32.53 -33.40 11.55
N LEU A 739 32.24 -32.22 12.06
CA LEU A 739 32.95 -30.99 11.72
C LEU A 739 33.88 -30.63 12.86
N SER A 740 35.13 -30.28 12.54
CA SER A 740 36.10 -29.82 13.52
C SER A 740 36.87 -28.59 13.05
N LEU A 741 37.08 -27.66 13.97
CA LEU A 741 37.88 -26.45 13.82
C LEU A 741 38.78 -26.34 15.04
N ALA A 742 40.10 -26.45 14.85
CA ALA A 742 41.07 -26.56 15.95
C ALA A 742 40.65 -27.65 16.98
N GLU A 743 40.43 -27.29 18.24
CA GLU A 743 39.97 -28.19 19.31
C GLU A 743 38.44 -28.35 19.38
N HIS A 744 37.67 -27.55 18.62
CA HIS A 744 36.22 -27.58 18.63
C HIS A 744 35.68 -28.59 17.62
N ALA A 745 34.68 -29.37 18.01
CA ALA A 745 34.04 -30.32 17.11
C ALA A 745 32.54 -30.47 17.39
N VAL A 746 31.78 -30.75 16.35
CA VAL A 746 30.37 -31.17 16.43
C VAL A 746 30.15 -32.37 15.53
N THR A 747 29.41 -33.35 16.03
CA THR A 747 28.98 -34.51 15.25
C THR A 747 27.47 -34.46 15.10
N LEU A 748 26.98 -34.52 13.86
CA LEU A 748 25.57 -34.40 13.53
C LEU A 748 25.20 -35.40 12.42
N PRO A 749 23.95 -35.89 12.38
CA PRO A 749 23.49 -36.72 11.26
C PRO A 749 23.47 -35.92 9.95
N LEU A 750 23.86 -36.56 8.84
CA LEU A 750 23.87 -35.95 7.50
C LEU A 750 22.48 -35.56 6.99
N THR A 751 21.52 -36.44 7.23
CA THR A 751 20.10 -36.26 6.91
C THR A 751 19.25 -36.59 8.13
N ALA A 752 18.03 -36.07 8.21
CA ALA A 752 17.19 -36.24 9.39
C ALA A 752 16.76 -37.70 9.62
N ALA A 753 16.49 -38.10 10.88
CA ALA A 753 16.35 -39.50 11.31
C ALA A 753 15.20 -40.32 10.65
N ASN A 754 14.23 -39.65 10.02
CA ASN A 754 13.10 -40.30 9.34
C ASN A 754 13.41 -40.56 7.85
N VAL A 755 14.42 -41.40 7.60
CA VAL A 755 14.79 -41.83 6.26
C VAL A 755 14.02 -43.09 5.88
N THR A 756 13.11 -42.98 4.93
CA THR A 756 12.30 -44.11 4.44
C THR A 756 12.77 -44.67 3.11
N SER A 757 13.58 -43.91 2.34
CA SER A 757 13.95 -44.22 0.96
C SER A 757 15.43 -43.95 0.66
N PRO A 758 16.07 -44.77 -0.20
CA PRO A 758 17.44 -44.52 -0.66
C PRO A 758 17.50 -43.27 -1.55
N LEU A 759 18.65 -42.58 -1.58
CA LEU A 759 18.84 -41.45 -2.50
C LEU A 759 19.35 -41.96 -3.86
N PRO A 760 18.71 -41.58 -4.98
CA PRO A 760 19.21 -41.91 -6.31
C PRO A 760 20.57 -41.29 -6.59
N ALA A 761 21.35 -41.92 -7.48
CA ALA A 761 22.56 -41.31 -8.04
C ALA A 761 22.21 -39.99 -8.74
N GLY A 762 23.08 -38.99 -8.60
CA GLY A 762 22.89 -37.63 -9.11
C GLY A 762 22.16 -36.68 -8.15
N THR A 763 21.60 -37.18 -7.03
CA THR A 763 20.97 -36.33 -6.02
C THR A 763 21.99 -35.39 -5.38
N ARG A 764 21.59 -34.14 -5.14
CA ARG A 764 22.36 -33.16 -4.37
C ARG A 764 21.53 -32.63 -3.22
N PHE A 765 22.16 -32.42 -2.06
CA PHE A 765 21.51 -31.90 -0.86
C PHE A 765 22.52 -31.19 0.03
N ALA A 766 22.05 -30.43 1.02
CA ALA A 766 22.89 -29.76 2.00
C ALA A 766 22.62 -30.25 3.43
N THR A 767 23.64 -30.19 4.27
CA THR A 767 23.53 -30.42 5.71
C THR A 767 23.82 -29.10 6.41
N GLN A 768 22.83 -28.53 7.10
CA GLN A 768 23.05 -27.36 7.96
C GLN A 768 23.77 -27.78 9.23
N PHE A 769 24.67 -26.93 9.73
CA PHE A 769 25.42 -27.18 10.95
C PHE A 769 25.62 -25.92 11.78
N ARG A 770 25.79 -26.15 13.09
CA ARG A 770 26.14 -25.13 14.09
C ARG A 770 27.24 -25.68 14.97
N LEU A 771 28.48 -25.29 14.70
CA LEU A 771 29.67 -25.70 15.44
C LEU A 771 29.89 -24.72 16.62
N PRO A 772 29.69 -25.15 17.88
CA PRO A 772 29.91 -24.27 19.02
C PRO A 772 31.41 -23.97 19.20
N ILE A 773 31.74 -22.69 19.35
CA ILE A 773 33.10 -22.24 19.70
C ILE A 773 33.13 -21.92 21.19
N SER A 774 34.11 -22.47 21.89
CA SER A 774 34.22 -22.27 23.34
C SER A 774 34.36 -20.79 23.68
N CYS A 775 33.73 -20.35 24.77
CA CYS A 775 33.99 -19.04 25.35
C CYS A 775 35.44 -18.85 25.82
N ARG A 776 36.18 -19.96 26.00
CA ARG A 776 37.61 -20.00 26.36
C ARG A 776 38.53 -20.22 25.15
N ALA A 777 38.00 -20.13 23.92
CA ALA A 777 38.82 -20.27 22.73
C ALA A 777 39.93 -19.21 22.71
N LEU A 778 41.11 -19.63 22.24
CA LEU A 778 42.26 -18.78 21.99
C LEU A 778 42.26 -18.30 20.53
N ASP A 779 43.14 -17.35 20.22
CA ASP A 779 43.40 -16.98 18.83
C ASP A 779 43.93 -18.20 18.07
N ALA A 780 43.21 -18.59 17.02
CA ALA A 780 43.54 -19.76 16.22
C ALA A 780 43.15 -19.51 14.76
N GLU A 781 44.00 -19.96 13.85
CA GLU A 781 43.68 -20.04 12.42
C GLU A 781 43.84 -21.50 12.02
N ALA A 782 42.71 -22.13 11.65
CA ALA A 782 42.68 -23.54 11.34
C ALA A 782 41.66 -23.85 10.25
N PRO A 783 41.87 -24.92 9.45
CA PRO A 783 40.91 -25.31 8.44
C PRO A 783 39.68 -25.94 9.09
N LEU A 784 38.49 -25.64 8.56
CA LEU A 784 37.30 -26.41 8.85
C LEU A 784 37.46 -27.81 8.25
N THR A 785 37.52 -28.83 9.09
CA THR A 785 37.64 -30.23 8.64
C THR A 785 36.30 -30.93 8.72
N ALA A 786 35.90 -31.60 7.64
CA ALA A 786 34.72 -32.44 7.60
C ALA A 786 35.13 -33.90 7.51
N GLU A 787 34.57 -34.73 8.38
CA GLU A 787 34.79 -36.16 8.41
C GLU A 787 33.44 -36.87 8.34
N LEU A 788 33.26 -37.70 7.33
CA LEU A 788 32.11 -38.58 7.20
C LEU A 788 32.42 -39.87 7.98
N LEU A 789 31.55 -40.19 8.94
CA LEU A 789 31.66 -41.37 9.79
C LEU A 789 30.43 -42.26 9.59
N THR A 790 30.61 -43.57 9.68
CA THR A 790 29.48 -44.49 9.82
C THR A 790 28.68 -44.19 11.07
N ALA A 791 27.45 -44.68 11.16
CA ALA A 791 26.65 -44.62 12.38
C ALA A 791 27.36 -45.21 13.63
N ALA A 792 28.31 -46.12 13.43
CA ALA A 792 29.14 -46.71 14.48
C ALA A 792 30.42 -45.91 14.79
N GLY A 793 30.64 -44.78 14.12
CA GLY A 793 31.78 -43.88 14.30
C GLY A 793 33.04 -44.25 13.51
N ALA A 794 32.96 -45.19 12.57
CA ALA A 794 34.12 -45.56 11.73
C ALA A 794 34.31 -44.54 10.58
N PRO A 795 35.53 -44.05 10.32
CA PRO A 795 35.76 -43.03 9.29
C PRO A 795 35.59 -43.59 7.87
N LEU A 796 34.80 -42.89 7.06
CA LEU A 796 34.55 -43.19 5.65
C LEU A 796 35.32 -42.27 4.71
N ALA A 797 35.41 -40.98 5.04
CA ALA A 797 36.13 -39.98 4.27
C ALA A 797 36.39 -38.71 5.07
N ARG A 798 37.46 -37.98 4.72
CA ARG A 798 37.81 -36.70 5.35
C ARG A 798 38.18 -35.66 4.30
N TRP A 799 37.66 -34.44 4.47
CA TRP A 799 37.93 -33.28 3.63
C TRP A 799 38.49 -32.11 4.45
N ARG A 800 39.36 -31.32 3.80
CA ARG A 800 39.85 -30.04 4.31
C ARG A 800 39.06 -28.91 3.64
N GLY A 801 38.35 -28.14 4.43
CA GLY A 801 37.62 -26.94 4.01
C GLY A 801 38.45 -25.66 4.17
N PRO A 802 37.80 -24.48 4.14
CA PRO A 802 38.45 -23.17 4.24
C PRO A 802 39.13 -22.94 5.59
N GLU A 803 40.13 -22.06 5.61
CA GLU A 803 40.75 -21.54 6.83
C GLU A 803 39.80 -20.58 7.54
N ILE A 804 39.58 -20.79 8.84
CA ILE A 804 38.72 -19.98 9.69
C ILE A 804 39.55 -19.40 10.83
N SER A 805 39.38 -18.11 11.08
CA SER A 805 40.09 -17.40 12.13
C SER A 805 39.19 -17.21 13.35
N ILE A 806 39.62 -17.68 14.50
CA ILE A 806 39.07 -17.34 15.81
C ILE A 806 39.89 -16.18 16.34
N VAL A 807 39.25 -15.04 16.58
CA VAL A 807 39.87 -13.83 17.13
C VAL A 807 39.26 -13.59 18.51
N ALA A 808 39.97 -14.03 19.53
CA ALA A 808 39.64 -13.88 20.93
C ALA A 808 40.08 -12.52 21.49
N GLY A 809 41.13 -11.89 20.92
CA GLY A 809 41.60 -10.57 21.34
C GLY A 809 41.99 -10.54 22.82
N ARG A 810 42.67 -11.60 23.28
CA ARG A 810 43.09 -11.76 24.67
C ARG A 810 44.47 -11.16 24.89
N GLU A 811 44.64 -10.49 26.01
CA GLU A 811 45.92 -9.91 26.42
C GLU A 811 46.56 -10.79 27.48
N PHE A 812 47.87 -11.01 27.40
CA PHE A 812 48.62 -11.83 28.38
C PHE A 812 49.76 -11.04 29.03
N GLN A 813 49.93 -9.77 28.64
CA GLN A 813 50.91 -8.86 29.21
C GLN A 813 50.16 -7.73 29.91
N PRO A 814 50.46 -7.45 31.19
CA PRO A 814 49.87 -6.32 31.88
C PRO A 814 50.37 -5.01 31.26
N PRO A 815 49.55 -3.96 31.20
CA PRO A 815 50.01 -2.66 30.74
C PRO A 815 51.06 -2.06 31.68
N ASP A 816 51.92 -1.20 31.13
CA ASP A 816 52.92 -0.48 31.91
C ASP A 816 52.27 0.56 32.84
N GLY A 817 52.97 0.87 33.93
CA GLY A 817 52.59 1.96 34.85
C GLY A 817 51.41 1.67 35.77
N LEU A 818 51.06 0.39 36.00
CA LEU A 818 50.06 0.01 37.01
C LEU A 818 50.49 0.44 38.42
N LEU A 819 49.55 1.00 39.17
CA LEU A 819 49.73 1.25 40.60
C LEU A 819 49.66 -0.09 41.35
N PRO A 820 50.49 -0.28 42.39
CA PRO A 820 50.62 -1.57 43.06
C PRO A 820 49.37 -1.91 43.88
N ALA A 821 48.69 -2.99 43.52
CA ALA A 821 47.69 -3.67 44.33
C ALA A 821 47.70 -5.15 43.98
N THR A 822 48.28 -5.98 44.83
CA THR A 822 48.45 -7.41 44.57
C THR A 822 47.67 -8.24 45.57
N GLY A 823 46.88 -9.19 45.08
CA GLY A 823 46.20 -10.17 45.92
C GLY A 823 45.83 -11.40 45.12
N ASP A 824 46.10 -12.57 45.69
CA ASP A 824 45.73 -13.86 45.09
C ASP A 824 44.47 -14.37 45.79
N PHE A 825 43.39 -14.52 45.01
CA PHE A 825 42.04 -14.88 45.47
C PHE A 825 41.83 -16.40 45.53
N GLY A 826 42.91 -17.16 45.67
CA GLY A 826 42.92 -18.60 45.90
C GLY A 826 43.33 -19.40 44.66
N PRO A 827 43.73 -20.67 44.86
CA PRO A 827 44.20 -21.53 43.77
C PRO A 827 43.08 -21.70 42.74
N GLY A 828 43.28 -21.14 41.54
CA GLY A 828 42.38 -21.30 40.40
C GLY A 828 41.28 -20.25 40.24
N VAL A 829 41.44 -19.02 40.75
CA VAL A 829 40.48 -17.93 40.46
C VAL A 829 41.15 -16.79 39.72
N ALA A 830 41.85 -15.91 40.42
CA ALA A 830 42.47 -14.73 39.82
C ALA A 830 43.51 -14.12 40.76
N ALA A 831 44.55 -13.54 40.18
CA ALA A 831 45.49 -12.66 40.88
C ALA A 831 45.26 -11.21 40.44
N LEU A 832 44.97 -10.31 41.38
CA LEU A 832 45.00 -8.88 41.09
C LEU A 832 46.47 -8.46 40.91
N LEU A 833 46.80 -7.85 39.78
CA LEU A 833 48.15 -7.40 39.46
C LEU A 833 48.42 -5.96 39.88
N GLY A 834 47.40 -5.12 39.74
CA GLY A 834 47.48 -3.70 40.00
C GLY A 834 46.23 -2.99 39.51
N TYR A 835 46.26 -1.67 39.53
CA TYR A 835 45.13 -0.84 39.15
C TYR A 835 45.56 0.46 38.49
N ARG A 836 44.60 1.14 37.88
CA ARG A 836 44.74 2.51 37.39
C ARG A 836 43.54 3.35 37.84
N LEU A 837 43.76 4.63 38.00
CA LEU A 837 42.74 5.62 38.30
C LEU A 837 42.71 6.65 37.17
N GLU A 838 41.57 6.79 36.50
CA GLU A 838 41.40 7.74 35.41
C GLU A 838 40.06 8.52 35.57
N PRO A 839 40.09 9.87 35.63
CA PRO A 839 41.24 10.73 35.92
C PRO A 839 41.77 10.53 37.36
N GLU A 840 42.89 11.19 37.72
CA GLU A 840 43.36 11.21 39.11
C GLU A 840 42.24 11.72 40.06
N PRO A 841 41.98 11.07 41.21
CA PRO A 841 40.86 11.42 42.08
C PRO A 841 40.98 12.83 42.69
N GLY A 842 40.10 13.73 42.24
CA GLY A 842 39.92 15.08 42.77
C GLY A 842 38.63 15.25 43.56
N ALA A 843 38.62 16.14 44.55
CA ALA A 843 37.47 16.35 45.42
C ALA A 843 36.16 16.63 44.65
N GLY A 844 35.16 15.78 44.87
CA GLY A 844 33.82 15.86 44.26
C GLY A 844 33.74 15.43 42.79
N GLN A 845 34.83 14.97 42.16
CA GLN A 845 34.84 14.52 40.77
C GLN A 845 34.76 12.98 40.67
N PRO A 846 33.89 12.42 39.81
CA PRO A 846 33.85 10.98 39.57
C PRO A 846 35.15 10.51 38.89
N PHE A 847 35.54 9.28 39.17
CA PHE A 847 36.72 8.64 38.59
C PHE A 847 36.47 7.15 38.39
N THR A 848 37.23 6.52 37.50
CA THR A 848 37.14 5.08 37.25
C THR A 848 38.35 4.39 37.85
N LEU A 849 38.10 3.37 38.67
CA LEU A 849 39.11 2.42 39.11
C LEU A 849 39.13 1.27 38.11
N THR A 850 40.20 1.14 37.34
CA THR A 850 40.40 -0.02 36.46
C THR A 850 41.33 -1.02 37.16
N LEU A 851 40.78 -2.18 37.53
CA LEU A 851 41.50 -3.29 38.13
C LEU A 851 42.06 -4.18 37.02
N TYR A 852 43.30 -4.64 37.16
CA TYR A 852 43.92 -5.55 36.20
C TYR A 852 44.12 -6.91 36.85
N TRP A 853 43.33 -7.86 36.42
CA TRP A 853 43.34 -9.24 36.91
C TRP A 853 44.16 -10.11 35.98
N ARG A 854 45.01 -10.99 36.53
CA ARG A 854 45.52 -12.15 35.82
C ARG A 854 44.64 -13.35 36.16
N ALA A 855 44.02 -13.92 35.15
CA ALA A 855 43.26 -15.15 35.27
C ALA A 855 44.19 -16.32 35.62
N GLU A 856 43.82 -17.12 36.60
CA GLU A 856 44.52 -18.37 36.92
C GLU A 856 43.68 -19.55 36.35
N GLU A 857 43.69 -20.75 36.94
CA GLU A 857 42.84 -21.87 36.50
C GLU A 857 41.35 -21.66 36.86
N THR A 858 40.66 -20.76 36.16
CA THR A 858 39.29 -20.37 36.49
C THR A 858 38.30 -21.53 36.37
N GLY A 859 37.54 -21.77 37.44
CA GLY A 859 36.43 -22.71 37.47
C GLY A 859 35.22 -22.29 36.61
N ASN A 860 34.16 -23.09 36.64
CA ASN A 860 32.90 -22.80 35.92
C ASN A 860 31.94 -21.90 36.71
N SER A 861 32.35 -21.41 37.89
CA SER A 861 31.54 -20.51 38.73
C SER A 861 31.73 -19.05 38.33
N PRO A 862 30.65 -18.28 38.10
CA PRO A 862 30.76 -16.84 37.89
C PRO A 862 31.01 -16.13 39.22
N TYR A 863 31.96 -15.19 39.23
CA TYR A 863 32.24 -14.33 40.38
C TYR A 863 31.93 -12.87 40.05
N ASN A 864 31.43 -12.15 41.05
CA ASN A 864 31.29 -10.70 41.01
C ASN A 864 32.53 -10.06 41.65
N VAL A 865 32.96 -8.92 41.12
CA VAL A 865 33.96 -8.06 41.75
C VAL A 865 33.22 -6.96 42.50
N PHE A 866 33.50 -6.83 43.80
CA PHE A 866 33.06 -5.69 44.59
C PHE A 866 34.21 -4.71 44.78
N VAL A 867 33.89 -3.43 44.71
CA VAL A 867 34.79 -2.32 45.04
C VAL A 867 34.06 -1.44 46.04
N HIS A 868 34.52 -1.43 47.29
CA HIS A 868 33.91 -0.69 48.38
C HIS A 868 34.83 0.43 48.85
N VAL A 869 34.30 1.64 49.06
CA VAL A 869 35.03 2.79 49.60
C VAL A 869 34.72 2.93 51.09
N THR A 870 35.74 2.91 51.95
CA THR A 870 35.58 3.08 53.40
C THR A 870 36.54 4.13 53.95
N ALA A 871 36.32 4.53 55.22
CA ALA A 871 37.32 5.29 55.95
C ALA A 871 38.55 4.39 56.24
N PRO A 872 39.77 4.96 56.35
CA PRO A 872 40.98 4.19 56.56
C PRO A 872 40.88 3.25 57.77
N GLY A 873 41.16 1.96 57.56
CA GLY A 873 41.14 0.93 58.59
C GLY A 873 39.74 0.47 59.03
N THR A 874 38.66 0.91 58.39
CA THR A 874 37.29 0.45 58.68
C THR A 874 36.69 -0.38 57.54
N ILE A 875 35.66 -1.17 57.86
CA ILE A 875 34.90 -1.98 56.89
C ILE A 875 33.53 -1.34 56.60
N SER A 876 33.03 -0.49 57.49
CA SER A 876 31.71 0.15 57.42
C SER A 876 31.71 1.45 58.24
N PRO A 877 30.87 2.46 57.93
CA PRO A 877 29.94 2.53 56.79
C PRO A 877 30.65 2.65 55.44
N LEU A 878 29.99 2.18 54.38
CA LEU A 878 30.44 2.35 53.00
C LEU A 878 30.16 3.79 52.55
N LEU A 879 31.17 4.46 52.03
CA LEU A 879 31.09 5.82 51.48
C LEU A 879 30.78 5.82 49.97
N GLY A 880 30.98 4.68 49.31
CA GLY A 880 30.67 4.40 47.92
C GLY A 880 30.93 2.93 47.61
N GLN A 881 30.32 2.39 46.56
CA GLN A 881 30.55 1.02 46.12
C GLN A 881 30.27 0.84 44.62
N HIS A 882 30.89 -0.17 44.02
CA HIS A 882 30.56 -0.67 42.69
C HIS A 882 30.79 -2.20 42.61
N ASP A 883 29.70 -2.93 42.44
CA ASP A 883 29.68 -4.40 42.39
C ASP A 883 29.15 -4.84 41.03
N SER A 884 29.96 -5.58 40.28
CA SER A 884 29.61 -6.02 38.93
C SER A 884 30.32 -7.31 38.53
N TRP A 885 29.82 -7.96 37.48
CA TRP A 885 30.64 -8.91 36.74
C TRP A 885 31.85 -8.18 36.11
N PRO A 886 33.01 -8.83 36.01
CA PRO A 886 34.20 -8.18 35.47
C PRO A 886 33.99 -7.61 34.07
N ALA A 887 34.71 -6.52 33.79
CA ALA A 887 34.61 -5.72 32.58
C ALA A 887 33.17 -5.26 32.29
N LEU A 888 32.45 -4.83 33.33
CA LEU A 888 31.04 -4.40 33.27
C LEU A 888 30.10 -5.46 32.65
N GLY A 889 30.40 -6.74 32.88
CA GLY A 889 29.67 -7.88 32.31
C GLY A 889 30.19 -8.36 30.94
N GLY A 890 31.19 -7.68 30.36
CA GLY A 890 31.76 -8.05 29.06
C GLY A 890 32.70 -9.26 29.10
N LYS A 891 33.30 -9.57 30.26
CA LYS A 891 34.21 -10.71 30.45
C LYS A 891 33.95 -11.43 31.78
N PRO A 892 32.85 -12.19 31.92
CA PRO A 892 32.60 -12.95 33.15
C PRO A 892 33.72 -13.97 33.40
N THR A 893 34.02 -14.25 34.67
CA THR A 893 35.17 -15.09 35.09
C THR A 893 35.17 -16.50 34.46
N THR A 894 34.00 -17.02 34.09
CA THR A 894 33.84 -18.31 33.40
C THR A 894 34.45 -18.34 32.00
N THR A 895 34.70 -17.17 31.40
CA THR A 895 35.25 -17.00 30.04
C THR A 895 36.77 -16.77 30.01
N TRP A 896 37.36 -16.54 31.17
CA TRP A 896 38.78 -16.26 31.31
C TRP A 896 39.62 -17.49 31.00
N VAL A 897 40.81 -17.29 30.43
CA VAL A 897 41.81 -18.34 30.20
C VAL A 897 43.04 -18.09 31.05
N THR A 898 43.71 -19.15 31.47
CA THR A 898 44.89 -19.05 32.35
C THR A 898 45.96 -18.15 31.75
N GLY A 899 46.41 -17.17 32.53
CA GLY A 899 47.37 -16.14 32.15
C GLY A 899 46.77 -14.89 31.52
N GLU A 900 45.48 -14.87 31.15
CA GLU A 900 44.83 -13.69 30.55
C GLU A 900 44.80 -12.51 31.51
N ILE A 901 45.10 -11.32 30.99
CA ILE A 901 44.94 -10.05 31.67
C ILE A 901 43.56 -9.48 31.34
N VAL A 902 42.75 -9.27 32.37
CA VAL A 902 41.42 -8.69 32.27
C VAL A 902 41.42 -7.32 32.92
N ALA A 903 41.24 -6.29 32.09
CA ALA A 903 40.95 -4.94 32.54
C ALA A 903 39.49 -4.83 32.96
N ASP A 904 39.26 -4.41 34.19
CA ASP A 904 37.96 -4.43 34.85
C ASP A 904 37.65 -3.06 35.43
N GLU A 905 36.71 -2.35 34.80
CA GLU A 905 36.39 -0.97 35.11
C GLU A 905 35.29 -0.86 36.17
N HIS A 906 35.59 -0.12 37.24
CA HIS A 906 34.66 0.21 38.31
C HIS A 906 34.50 1.74 38.42
N PRO A 907 33.46 2.33 37.79
CA PRO A 907 33.18 3.75 37.92
C PRO A 907 32.71 4.07 39.35
N LEU A 908 33.33 5.07 39.97
CA LEU A 908 33.02 5.54 41.31
C LEU A 908 32.59 7.00 41.29
N ALA A 909 31.62 7.32 42.15
CA ALA A 909 31.18 8.69 42.35
C ALA A 909 32.26 9.55 43.04
N GLY A 910 32.16 10.87 42.88
CA GLY A 910 33.13 11.80 43.47
C GLY A 910 33.11 11.80 44.99
N LEU A 911 34.30 11.72 45.59
CA LEU A 911 34.50 11.68 47.04
C LEU A 911 34.99 13.05 47.54
N PRO A 912 34.72 13.44 48.79
CA PRO A 912 35.34 14.61 49.41
C PRO A 912 36.88 14.50 49.46
N ALA A 913 37.58 15.62 49.69
CA ALA A 913 39.02 15.58 49.92
C ALA A 913 39.33 14.81 51.22
N GLY A 914 40.24 13.85 51.16
CA GLY A 914 40.55 12.98 52.29
C GLY A 914 41.28 11.70 51.90
N SER A 915 41.60 10.90 52.92
CA SER A 915 42.16 9.55 52.76
C SER A 915 41.06 8.51 52.93
N TYR A 916 41.02 7.53 52.05
CA TYR A 916 40.03 6.45 52.01
C TYR A 916 40.74 5.12 51.74
N ASP A 917 40.05 4.03 52.04
CA ASP A 917 40.46 2.67 51.64
C ASP A 917 39.49 2.16 50.57
N LEU A 918 40.03 1.73 49.43
CA LEU A 918 39.29 0.95 48.42
C LEU A 918 39.47 -0.53 48.74
N ARG A 919 38.40 -1.20 49.13
CA ARG A 919 38.37 -2.64 49.41
C ARG A 919 37.86 -3.37 48.18
N VAL A 920 38.73 -4.16 47.57
CA VAL A 920 38.46 -4.88 46.33
C VAL A 920 38.41 -6.38 46.61
N GLY A 921 37.38 -7.07 46.15
CA GLY A 921 37.39 -8.52 46.21
C GLY A 921 36.41 -9.21 45.29
N LEU A 922 36.49 -10.53 45.27
CA LEU A 922 35.63 -11.42 44.48
C LEU A 922 34.64 -12.12 45.41
N TYR A 923 33.40 -12.32 44.96
CA TYR A 923 32.40 -13.10 45.70
C TYR A 923 31.48 -13.88 44.77
N ASP A 924 30.95 -14.99 45.29
CA ASP A 924 29.89 -15.80 44.69
C ASP A 924 28.69 -15.90 45.63
N GLU A 925 27.78 -16.85 45.39
CA GLU A 925 26.62 -17.11 46.26
C GLU A 925 27.00 -17.53 47.69
N ALA A 926 28.19 -18.11 47.90
CA ALA A 926 28.69 -18.50 49.22
C ALA A 926 29.35 -17.34 49.98
N GLY A 927 29.67 -16.24 49.30
CA GLY A 927 30.19 -15.01 49.86
C GLY A 927 31.58 -14.63 49.35
N PRO A 928 32.24 -13.65 50.00
CA PRO A 928 33.55 -13.16 49.57
C PRO A 928 34.67 -14.21 49.66
N LEU A 929 35.51 -14.28 48.64
CA LEU A 929 36.70 -15.13 48.59
C LEU A 929 37.81 -14.60 49.50
N ALA A 930 38.57 -15.53 50.09
CA ALA A 930 39.75 -15.20 50.87
C ALA A 930 40.91 -14.77 49.95
N VAL A 931 41.64 -13.73 50.36
CA VAL A 931 42.82 -13.20 49.67
C VAL A 931 44.08 -13.59 50.43
N SER A 932 45.03 -14.18 49.71
CA SER A 932 46.39 -14.35 50.18
C SER A 932 47.26 -13.20 49.68
N SER A 933 47.99 -12.54 50.58
CA SER A 933 48.95 -11.49 50.26
C SER A 933 50.35 -11.91 50.71
N ALA A 934 51.40 -11.44 50.03
CA ALA A 934 52.79 -11.77 50.35
C ALA A 934 53.27 -11.27 51.74
N ALA A 935 52.44 -10.55 52.49
CA ALA A 935 52.70 -10.17 53.87
C ALA A 935 51.87 -11.06 54.82
N SER A 936 52.55 -11.76 55.73
CA SER A 936 52.00 -12.67 56.73
C SER A 936 51.01 -11.98 57.70
N VAL A 937 49.74 -11.94 57.30
CA VAL A 937 48.57 -11.47 58.07
C VAL A 937 47.45 -12.50 57.82
N PRO A 938 46.51 -12.77 58.78
CA PRO A 938 45.39 -13.67 58.54
C PRO A 938 44.64 -13.35 57.25
N PRO A 939 44.07 -14.36 56.56
CA PRO A 939 43.39 -14.16 55.28
C PRO A 939 42.29 -13.10 55.43
N GLN A 940 42.40 -12.04 54.64
CA GLN A 940 41.37 -11.01 54.51
C GLN A 940 40.50 -11.34 53.31
N ASN A 941 39.24 -10.91 53.32
CA ASN A 941 38.32 -11.17 52.20
C ASN A 941 38.34 -10.06 51.13
N ALA A 942 39.35 -9.18 51.15
CA ALA A 942 39.53 -8.09 50.20
C ALA A 942 41.00 -7.61 50.17
N VAL A 943 41.46 -7.12 49.02
CA VAL A 943 42.66 -6.29 48.89
C VAL A 943 42.29 -4.86 49.28
N VAL A 944 43.10 -4.22 50.15
CA VAL A 944 42.89 -2.84 50.58
C VAL A 944 43.88 -1.93 49.87
N ILE A 945 43.37 -0.99 49.08
CA ILE A 945 44.15 -0.03 48.31
C ILE A 945 43.96 1.35 48.94
N PRO A 946 45.01 2.01 49.46
CA PRO A 946 44.90 3.35 50.01
C PRO A 946 44.65 4.36 48.89
N LEU A 947 43.60 5.17 49.05
CA LEU A 947 43.19 6.20 48.11
C LEU A 947 43.31 7.58 48.78
N THR A 948 44.00 8.52 48.14
CA THR A 948 44.03 9.92 48.57
C THR A 948 43.32 10.78 47.54
N VAL A 949 42.25 11.44 47.95
CA VAL A 949 41.50 12.38 47.11
C VAL A 949 42.02 13.78 47.41
N ARG A 950 42.64 14.41 46.42
CA ARG A 950 43.25 15.74 46.60
C ARG A 950 42.17 16.84 46.64
N PRO A 951 42.34 17.87 47.50
CA PRO A 951 41.58 19.11 47.33
C PRO A 951 41.93 19.74 45.98
N GLN A 952 40.98 20.43 45.37
CA GLN A 952 41.18 21.15 44.10
C GLN A 952 42.26 22.22 44.20
#